data_AF-A0A936BA45-F1
#
_entry.id   AF-A0A936BA45-F1
#
_cell.length_a   1.000
_cell.length_b   1.000
_cell.length_c   1.000
_cell.angle_alpha   90.00
_cell.angle_beta   90.00
_cell.angle_gamma   90.00
#
_symmetry.space_group_name_H-M   'P 1'
#
loop_
_entity.id
_entity.type
_entity.pdbx_description
1 polymer ?
#
loop_
_entity_poly.entity_id
_entity_poly.type
_entity_poly.pdbx_seq_one_letter_code
_entity_poly.pdbx_strand_id
1 'polypeptide(L)'
;MFNSIRKSLLATTGFAAMGLALSATGSSAETLDEVLARRGLTQKDLLAAAKTYTPTGKRDEFIVFSSGGQSGQIIVYGVPSMRILKYVSVFTPEPWQGYGFDEESKKVLDQGKIDGREIQWGDTHHPALSETNGEPDGEFVFINDKSAPRIGVISLHDFETQQIVVNPIMQSEHGGAFVTPNSDYIIEAAQYPGVLGRGFAPLSEFNEKFRGAVTYWKFNREKGRIEPENSFSIELPPYTQDLSDAGKLVSDGWSFTNSFCAERYVGGIESGRPPFEAGCSQNDTDYLHIINWKKAEEVFKAGKFTKINDHPVITMQTAIDEGLVYLVAEPKSPHGVDVSPDGKYIVVGGKLDTQASVYSFEKIKAAVDSKKFVGKDSYGLPIIAMEDALHKQVPLGLGPLHNQFDSKPCVVYTSLYVDSQVAKWDYCEGKVLDKISVHYNIGHLVAMEGESVKPAGKYLIALNKLAIDRFNPVGPLHPQNHQLIDISGDKMELVYDMPVPLGEPHYAAAISADKLKPLVRYAYGTDSRTGEKHPDAVRPGSEKIVREPGKVKVFMTAIRSHFTPEIVEVEEGDEVEFVVTNSERAEDETHGFSISTYNVNLSLEPGKTATAKIKADKPGVFSYYCTEFCSALHLEMTGFLVVKPKGYQDAGAGAAAGQAYTKADYDKQFKTCVDTQAVIDSVVAYIVSTDFKAYPDVVALVEDATDQLKFAEEAKVKAEEAAKKEDWQNATLWAGQWWQYQVKAADIGLRAKNLLDEKGAKPK
;
A
#
# COMPACT_ATOMS: atom_id res chain seq x y z
N MET A 1 -22.88 -62.87 -16.58
CA MET A 1 -24.26 -62.61 -17.05
C MET A 1 -24.20 -61.32 -17.87
N PHE A 2 -23.93 -61.40 -19.19
CA PHE A 2 -24.93 -61.36 -20.28
C PHE A 2 -25.99 -60.26 -20.03
N ASN A 3 -26.20 -59.21 -20.85
CA ASN A 3 -25.85 -58.89 -22.25
C ASN A 3 -26.00 -57.36 -22.48
N SER A 4 -24.98 -56.65 -23.03
CA SER A 4 -24.82 -56.19 -24.44
C SER A 4 -25.43 -54.79 -24.73
N ILE A 5 -24.70 -53.69 -24.92
CA ILE A 5 -23.69 -53.28 -25.94
C ILE A 5 -24.22 -53.16 -27.38
N ARG A 6 -24.17 -51.90 -27.86
CA ARG A 6 -23.95 -51.30 -29.21
C ARG A 6 -24.46 -52.00 -30.48
N LYS A 7 -25.00 -51.17 -31.39
CA LYS A 7 -24.57 -51.17 -32.80
C LYS A 7 -24.50 -49.76 -33.38
N SER A 8 -23.45 -49.56 -34.17
CA SER A 8 -22.98 -48.37 -34.85
C SER A 8 -23.27 -48.44 -36.37
N LEU A 9 -23.31 -47.25 -36.98
CA LEU A 9 -23.00 -46.89 -38.38
C LEU A 9 -23.69 -47.62 -39.56
N LEU A 10 -24.33 -46.80 -40.40
CA LEU A 10 -24.11 -46.84 -41.86
C LEU A 10 -24.37 -45.44 -42.44
N ALA A 11 -23.33 -44.91 -43.08
CA ALA A 11 -23.33 -43.68 -43.87
C ALA A 11 -23.98 -43.91 -45.24
N THR A 12 -24.61 -42.89 -45.83
CA THR A 12 -24.20 -42.30 -47.13
C THR A 12 -25.21 -41.26 -47.66
N THR A 13 -24.66 -40.09 -48.02
CA THR A 13 -24.98 -39.20 -49.16
C THR A 13 -26.38 -38.57 -49.33
N GLY A 14 -26.40 -37.23 -49.37
CA GLY A 14 -27.48 -36.46 -50.00
C GLY A 14 -27.45 -34.97 -49.66
N PHE A 15 -26.68 -34.19 -50.42
CA PHE A 15 -26.75 -32.73 -50.49
C PHE A 15 -28.19 -32.23 -50.68
N ALA A 16 -28.65 -31.30 -49.83
CA ALA A 16 -29.44 -30.10 -50.19
C ALA A 16 -30.05 -29.45 -48.92
N ALA A 17 -29.25 -28.63 -48.21
CA ALA A 17 -29.77 -27.67 -47.25
C ALA A 17 -29.75 -26.28 -47.90
N MET A 18 -30.91 -25.80 -48.33
CA MET A 18 -31.13 -24.41 -48.73
C MET A 18 -32.27 -23.91 -47.85
N GLY A 19 -31.96 -22.95 -46.97
CA GLY A 19 -32.92 -22.30 -46.08
C GLY A 19 -32.61 -22.46 -44.60
N LEU A 20 -31.54 -21.83 -44.11
CA LEU A 20 -31.41 -21.53 -42.69
C LEU A 20 -31.91 -20.10 -42.46
N ALA A 21 -33.13 -20.04 -41.95
CA ALA A 21 -33.73 -18.86 -41.37
C ALA A 21 -32.82 -18.30 -40.28
N LEU A 22 -32.61 -16.97 -40.28
CA LEU A 22 -32.09 -16.25 -39.13
C LEU A 22 -33.07 -16.40 -37.97
N SER A 23 -32.80 -17.32 -37.05
CA SER A 23 -33.36 -17.26 -35.70
C SER A 23 -32.54 -16.24 -34.90
N ALA A 24 -32.88 -14.96 -35.04
CA ALA A 24 -32.50 -13.96 -34.08
C ALA A 24 -33.27 -14.24 -32.78
N THR A 25 -32.70 -15.03 -31.88
CA THR A 25 -33.17 -15.12 -30.50
C THR A 25 -32.80 -13.81 -29.81
N GLY A 26 -33.65 -12.80 -29.97
CA GLY A 26 -33.65 -11.64 -29.10
C GLY A 26 -34.13 -12.09 -27.73
N SER A 27 -33.20 -12.37 -26.81
CA SER A 27 -33.55 -12.42 -25.39
C SER A 27 -33.99 -11.00 -25.01
N SER A 28 -35.26 -10.81 -24.68
CA SER A 28 -35.72 -9.57 -24.08
C SER A 28 -34.87 -9.30 -22.84
N ALA A 29 -34.30 -8.11 -22.73
CA ALA A 29 -33.57 -7.70 -21.53
C ALA A 29 -34.52 -7.81 -20.32
N GLU A 30 -34.04 -8.41 -19.24
CA GLU A 30 -34.77 -8.58 -18.00
C GLU A 30 -35.12 -7.21 -17.39
N THR A 31 -36.33 -7.06 -16.86
CA THR A 31 -36.76 -5.84 -16.17
C THR A 31 -36.17 -5.77 -14.76
N LEU A 32 -36.11 -4.56 -14.17
CA LEU A 32 -35.60 -4.38 -12.80
C LEU A 32 -36.41 -5.19 -11.77
N ASP A 33 -37.73 -5.25 -11.92
CA ASP A 33 -38.62 -5.99 -11.02
C ASP A 33 -38.40 -7.51 -11.12
N GLU A 34 -38.14 -8.03 -12.32
CA GLU A 34 -37.77 -9.44 -12.52
C GLU A 34 -36.43 -9.77 -11.85
N VAL A 35 -35.43 -8.88 -11.96
CA VAL A 35 -34.13 -9.05 -11.27
C VAL A 35 -34.31 -9.03 -9.75
N LEU A 36 -35.09 -8.08 -9.22
CA LEU A 36 -35.40 -7.97 -7.78
C LEU A 36 -36.01 -9.27 -7.26
N ALA A 37 -37.07 -9.75 -7.93
CA ALA A 37 -37.78 -10.97 -7.53
C ALA A 37 -36.88 -12.21 -7.62
N ARG A 38 -36.14 -12.37 -8.72
CA ARG A 38 -35.25 -13.53 -8.94
C ARG A 38 -34.11 -13.60 -7.93
N ARG A 39 -33.57 -12.45 -7.54
CA ARG A 39 -32.45 -12.37 -6.58
C ARG A 39 -32.89 -12.22 -5.13
N GLY A 40 -34.20 -12.04 -4.87
CA GLY A 40 -34.73 -11.79 -3.53
C GLY A 40 -34.26 -10.45 -2.94
N LEU A 41 -34.05 -9.44 -3.78
CA LEU A 41 -33.54 -8.13 -3.36
C LEU A 41 -34.69 -7.19 -2.96
N THR A 42 -34.39 -6.28 -2.05
CA THR A 42 -35.28 -5.19 -1.63
C THR A 42 -34.92 -3.87 -2.33
N GLN A 43 -35.80 -2.88 -2.24
CA GLN A 43 -35.48 -1.51 -2.70
C GLN A 43 -34.31 -0.89 -1.95
N LYS A 44 -34.11 -1.25 -0.67
CA LYS A 44 -32.96 -0.80 0.12
C LYS A 44 -31.65 -1.36 -0.44
N ASP A 45 -31.65 -2.62 -0.87
CA ASP A 45 -30.47 -3.25 -1.47
C ASP A 45 -30.11 -2.56 -2.80
N LEU A 46 -31.12 -2.21 -3.62
CA LEU A 46 -30.87 -1.44 -4.84
C LEU A 46 -30.37 -0.02 -4.56
N LEU A 47 -30.90 0.65 -3.53
CA LEU A 47 -30.42 1.98 -3.15
C LEU A 47 -28.96 1.92 -2.67
N ALA A 48 -28.62 0.95 -1.84
CA ALA A 48 -27.24 0.71 -1.40
C ALA A 48 -26.32 0.41 -2.59
N ALA A 49 -26.76 -0.45 -3.51
CA ALA A 49 -26.03 -0.72 -4.75
C ALA A 49 -25.86 0.55 -5.61
N ALA A 50 -26.89 1.39 -5.74
CA ALA A 50 -26.79 2.64 -6.49
C ALA A 50 -25.86 3.66 -5.83
N LYS A 51 -25.81 3.71 -4.50
CA LYS A 51 -24.90 4.58 -3.72
C LYS A 51 -23.42 4.16 -3.83
N THR A 52 -23.17 2.87 -4.06
CA THR A 52 -21.81 2.30 -4.10
C THR A 52 -21.35 1.95 -5.51
N TYR A 53 -22.25 1.96 -6.49
CA TYR A 53 -21.90 1.67 -7.88
C TYR A 53 -21.13 2.83 -8.52
N THR A 54 -19.86 2.57 -8.84
CA THR A 54 -19.03 3.44 -9.68
C THR A 54 -18.97 2.86 -11.10
N PRO A 55 -19.60 3.49 -12.12
CA PRO A 55 -19.62 2.97 -13.49
C PRO A 55 -18.24 2.86 -14.13
N THR A 56 -18.13 2.08 -15.21
CA THR A 56 -16.92 1.98 -16.03
C THR A 56 -16.42 3.37 -16.45
N GLY A 57 -15.12 3.61 -16.28
CA GLY A 57 -14.47 4.89 -16.58
C GLY A 57 -14.69 6.00 -15.54
N LYS A 58 -15.52 5.79 -14.50
CA LYS A 58 -15.68 6.73 -13.39
C LYS A 58 -14.69 6.42 -12.26
N ARG A 59 -14.32 7.46 -11.52
CA ARG A 59 -13.36 7.40 -10.41
C ARG A 59 -14.09 7.57 -9.08
N ASP A 60 -13.53 6.94 -8.06
CA ASP A 60 -13.95 7.11 -6.66
C ASP A 60 -13.62 8.52 -6.16
N GLU A 61 -14.37 8.98 -5.17
CA GLU A 61 -14.26 10.33 -4.60
C GLU A 61 -13.18 10.42 -3.53
N PHE A 62 -13.00 9.34 -2.77
CA PHE A 62 -11.96 9.23 -1.75
C PHE A 62 -11.13 7.98 -1.97
N ILE A 63 -9.88 8.02 -1.51
CA ILE A 63 -8.97 6.89 -1.42
C ILE A 63 -8.68 6.62 0.05
N VAL A 64 -8.69 5.34 0.42
CA VAL A 64 -8.42 4.88 1.77
C VAL A 64 -7.15 4.04 1.79
N PHE A 65 -6.27 4.34 2.74
CA PHE A 65 -5.06 3.61 3.07
C PHE A 65 -5.31 2.85 4.36
N SER A 66 -5.61 1.56 4.24
CA SER A 66 -5.84 0.67 5.37
C SER A 66 -4.57 -0.10 5.69
N SER A 67 -4.28 -0.31 6.97
CA SER A 67 -3.19 -1.23 7.34
C SER A 67 -3.51 -2.65 6.87
N GLY A 68 -2.48 -3.47 6.70
CA GLY A 68 -2.61 -4.89 6.39
C GLY A 68 -2.48 -5.80 7.61
N GLY A 69 -2.29 -5.24 8.81
CA GLY A 69 -1.98 -6.00 10.02
C GLY A 69 -0.72 -6.84 9.83
N GLN A 70 -0.77 -8.08 10.32
CA GLN A 70 0.27 -9.11 10.28
C GLN A 70 0.68 -9.57 8.87
N SER A 71 0.14 -8.96 7.81
CA SER A 71 0.65 -9.14 6.45
C SER A 71 1.87 -8.25 6.16
N GLY A 72 1.95 -7.05 6.77
CA GLY A 72 3.05 -6.11 6.61
C GLY A 72 2.92 -5.12 5.45
N GLN A 73 1.79 -5.09 4.75
CA GLN A 73 1.47 -4.17 3.64
C GLN A 73 0.47 -3.06 4.04
N ILE A 74 0.23 -2.11 3.13
CA ILE A 74 -0.93 -1.20 3.15
C ILE A 74 -1.89 -1.61 2.03
N ILE A 75 -3.18 -1.61 2.30
CA ILE A 75 -4.26 -1.85 1.34
C ILE A 75 -4.85 -0.51 0.91
N VAL A 76 -4.89 -0.26 -0.40
CA VAL A 76 -5.43 0.98 -0.99
C VAL A 76 -6.73 0.67 -1.72
N TYR A 77 -7.82 1.33 -1.36
CA TYR A 77 -9.12 1.13 -2.01
C TYR A 77 -9.90 2.44 -2.17
N GLY A 78 -10.79 2.47 -3.17
CA GLY A 78 -11.62 3.64 -3.49
C GLY A 78 -12.97 3.63 -2.76
N VAL A 79 -13.50 4.81 -2.45
CA VAL A 79 -14.83 5.02 -1.85
C VAL A 79 -15.65 5.95 -2.77
N PRO A 80 -16.91 5.62 -3.10
CA PRO A 80 -17.78 4.64 -2.44
C PRO A 80 -17.77 3.22 -3.03
N SER A 81 -16.96 2.92 -4.06
CA SER A 81 -17.01 1.59 -4.69
C SER A 81 -16.48 0.45 -3.84
N MET A 82 -15.65 0.76 -2.84
CA MET A 82 -14.97 -0.20 -1.98
C MET A 82 -14.10 -1.20 -2.78
N ARG A 83 -13.62 -0.80 -3.96
CA ARG A 83 -12.74 -1.62 -4.80
C ARG A 83 -11.30 -1.45 -4.35
N ILE A 84 -10.62 -2.55 -4.07
CA ILE A 84 -9.17 -2.56 -3.85
C ILE A 84 -8.48 -2.17 -5.15
N LEU A 85 -7.65 -1.14 -5.08
CA LEU A 85 -6.92 -0.56 -6.21
C LEU A 85 -5.45 -0.99 -6.21
N LYS A 86 -4.84 -1.13 -5.02
CA LYS A 86 -3.42 -1.45 -4.89
C LYS A 86 -3.11 -2.05 -3.50
N TYR A 87 -2.09 -2.89 -3.45
CA TYR A 87 -1.35 -3.19 -2.23
C TYR A 87 0.00 -2.46 -2.29
N VAL A 88 0.43 -1.86 -1.20
CA VAL A 88 1.75 -1.23 -1.08
C VAL A 88 2.60 -2.06 -0.14
N SER A 89 3.66 -2.63 -0.67
CA SER A 89 4.67 -3.39 0.07
C SER A 89 5.49 -2.51 1.01
N VAL A 90 5.62 -2.91 2.28
CA VAL A 90 6.39 -2.16 3.29
C VAL A 90 7.39 -3.05 4.01
N PHE A 91 6.92 -3.91 4.92
CA PHE A 91 7.80 -4.72 5.78
C PHE A 91 7.98 -6.16 5.31
N THR A 92 7.16 -6.59 4.36
CA THR A 92 7.14 -7.95 3.81
C THR A 92 7.51 -7.89 2.33
N PRO A 93 8.39 -8.79 1.84
CA PRO A 93 8.63 -8.94 0.41
C PRO A 93 7.32 -9.21 -0.35
N GLU A 94 7.13 -8.54 -1.49
CA GLU A 94 5.91 -8.60 -2.29
C GLU A 94 6.29 -8.95 -3.75
N PRO A 95 6.17 -10.24 -4.13
CA PRO A 95 6.68 -10.71 -5.41
C PRO A 95 6.09 -9.99 -6.61
N TRP A 96 4.79 -9.65 -6.62
CA TRP A 96 4.18 -9.00 -7.79
C TRP A 96 4.73 -7.59 -8.03
N GLN A 97 5.10 -6.85 -6.98
CA GLN A 97 5.76 -5.54 -7.09
C GLN A 97 7.28 -5.66 -7.31
N GLY A 98 7.84 -6.87 -7.31
CA GLY A 98 9.27 -7.12 -7.27
C GLY A 98 9.95 -6.69 -5.94
N TYR A 99 9.19 -6.21 -4.95
CA TYR A 99 9.73 -5.66 -3.70
C TYR A 99 10.32 -6.78 -2.83
N GLY A 100 11.58 -6.62 -2.43
CA GLY A 100 12.40 -7.64 -1.77
C GLY A 100 13.10 -8.59 -2.74
N PHE A 101 12.89 -8.45 -4.05
CA PHE A 101 13.52 -9.26 -5.08
C PHE A 101 14.50 -8.47 -5.95
N ASP A 102 14.33 -7.15 -6.04
CA ASP A 102 15.33 -6.20 -6.57
C ASP A 102 16.33 -5.72 -5.49
N GLU A 103 17.53 -5.31 -5.89
CA GLU A 103 18.58 -4.88 -4.97
C GLU A 103 18.27 -3.54 -4.29
N GLU A 104 17.49 -2.68 -4.94
CA GLU A 104 17.11 -1.38 -4.41
C GLU A 104 16.13 -1.54 -3.22
N SER A 105 15.10 -2.37 -3.36
CA SER A 105 14.13 -2.66 -2.30
C SER A 105 14.71 -3.55 -1.19
N LYS A 106 15.62 -4.49 -1.50
CA LYS A 106 16.37 -5.22 -0.46
C LYS A 106 17.14 -4.27 0.45
N LYS A 107 17.74 -3.20 -0.11
CA LYS A 107 18.41 -2.17 0.71
C LYS A 107 17.43 -1.43 1.62
N VAL A 108 16.18 -1.24 1.21
CA VAL A 108 15.14 -0.63 2.06
C VAL A 108 14.74 -1.59 3.18
N LEU A 109 14.43 -2.85 2.86
CA LEU A 109 14.14 -3.89 3.86
C LEU A 109 15.29 -4.09 4.86
N ASP A 110 16.53 -4.01 4.39
CA ASP A 110 17.74 -4.10 5.21
C ASP A 110 17.86 -2.99 6.24
N GLN A 111 17.27 -1.80 6.00
CA GLN A 111 17.20 -0.74 7.01
C GLN A 111 16.34 -1.15 8.21
N GLY A 112 15.40 -2.07 8.00
CA GLY A 112 14.54 -2.66 9.03
C GLY A 112 15.20 -3.74 9.89
N LYS A 113 16.49 -4.05 9.67
CA LYS A 113 17.21 -5.08 10.46
C LYS A 113 17.39 -4.62 11.91
N ILE A 114 17.15 -5.55 12.84
CA ILE A 114 17.31 -5.32 14.28
C ILE A 114 18.45 -6.20 14.78
N ASP A 115 19.49 -5.58 15.34
CA ASP A 115 20.66 -6.26 15.90
C ASP A 115 21.31 -7.26 14.90
N GLY A 116 21.35 -6.87 13.63
CA GLY A 116 21.88 -7.68 12.53
C GLY A 116 20.95 -8.79 12.02
N ARG A 117 19.74 -8.91 12.58
CA ARG A 117 18.73 -9.92 12.19
C ARG A 117 17.78 -9.36 11.15
N GLU A 118 17.53 -10.17 10.13
CA GLU A 118 16.52 -9.89 9.11
C GLU A 118 15.12 -10.21 9.63
N ILE A 119 14.15 -9.36 9.26
CA ILE A 119 12.74 -9.50 9.62
C ILE A 119 11.94 -9.40 8.33
N GLN A 120 11.39 -10.54 7.88
CA GLN A 120 10.74 -10.70 6.57
C GLN A 120 9.20 -10.61 6.62
N TRP A 121 8.65 -10.16 7.74
CA TRP A 121 7.23 -9.91 7.93
C TRP A 121 7.04 -8.62 8.74
N GLY A 122 5.80 -8.15 8.86
CA GLY A 122 5.47 -7.05 9.75
C GLY A 122 4.02 -7.10 10.19
N ASP A 123 3.70 -6.31 11.21
CA ASP A 123 2.37 -6.13 11.77
C ASP A 123 2.00 -4.65 11.69
N THR A 124 1.44 -4.25 10.54
CA THR A 124 1.12 -2.84 10.24
C THR A 124 -0.14 -2.38 10.94
N HIS A 125 -0.04 -1.30 11.72
CA HIS A 125 -1.18 -0.82 12.52
C HIS A 125 -1.76 0.49 12.01
N HIS A 126 -1.05 1.62 12.12
CA HIS A 126 -1.62 2.96 11.95
C HIS A 126 -0.99 3.70 10.76
N PRO A 127 -1.62 3.67 9.56
CA PRO A 127 -1.22 4.53 8.46
C PRO A 127 -1.60 5.98 8.77
N ALA A 128 -0.62 6.89 8.75
CA ALA A 128 -0.82 8.33 8.89
C ALA A 128 -0.43 9.04 7.59
N LEU A 129 -1.36 9.84 7.07
CA LEU A 129 -1.09 10.69 5.90
C LEU A 129 -0.26 11.90 6.30
N SER A 130 0.61 12.37 5.41
CA SER A 130 1.24 13.68 5.60
C SER A 130 0.19 14.79 5.58
N GLU A 131 0.45 15.82 6.39
CA GLU A 131 -0.43 16.96 6.60
C GLU A 131 0.30 18.29 6.38
N THR A 132 -0.47 19.28 5.93
CA THR A 132 -0.09 20.68 5.87
C THR A 132 -1.18 21.50 6.56
N ASN A 133 -0.83 22.22 7.62
CA ASN A 133 -1.77 22.93 8.49
C ASN A 133 -2.92 22.07 9.05
N GLY A 134 -2.67 20.78 9.29
CA GLY A 134 -3.64 19.82 9.83
C GLY A 134 -4.57 19.22 8.78
N GLU A 135 -4.32 19.44 7.50
CA GLU A 135 -5.08 18.85 6.40
C GLU A 135 -4.21 17.85 5.63
N PRO A 136 -4.69 16.62 5.34
CA PRO A 136 -3.98 15.69 4.48
C PRO A 136 -3.67 16.32 3.13
N ASP A 137 -2.43 16.16 2.67
CA ASP A 137 -1.93 16.79 1.45
C ASP A 137 -1.55 15.79 0.35
N GLY A 138 -1.51 14.50 0.66
CA GLY A 138 -1.37 13.43 -0.33
C GLY A 138 0.03 13.25 -0.88
N GLU A 139 1.07 13.68 -0.14
CA GLU A 139 2.47 13.49 -0.54
C GLU A 139 3.08 12.19 0.02
N PHE A 140 2.80 11.85 1.27
CA PHE A 140 3.35 10.67 1.95
C PHE A 140 2.31 9.95 2.80
N VAL A 141 2.57 8.66 3.05
CA VAL A 141 1.95 7.90 4.13
C VAL A 141 3.04 7.24 4.98
N PHE A 142 2.89 7.34 6.29
CA PHE A 142 3.74 6.70 7.28
C PHE A 142 3.01 5.52 7.88
N ILE A 143 3.70 4.44 8.18
CA ILE A 143 3.10 3.25 8.79
C ILE A 143 4.06 2.63 9.77
N ASN A 144 3.54 2.14 10.87
CA ASN A 144 4.34 1.50 11.89
C ASN A 144 4.30 -0.03 11.80
N ASP A 145 5.17 -0.68 12.56
CA ASP A 145 5.23 -2.13 12.69
C ASP A 145 5.23 -2.55 14.16
N LYS A 146 4.12 -3.09 14.63
CA LYS A 146 4.02 -3.58 16.00
C LYS A 146 4.95 -4.77 16.29
N SER A 147 5.25 -5.59 15.29
CA SER A 147 6.06 -6.80 15.47
C SER A 147 7.52 -6.48 15.85
N ALA A 148 7.99 -5.31 15.41
CA ALA A 148 9.31 -4.79 15.68
C ALA A 148 9.27 -3.26 15.50
N PRO A 149 9.77 -2.45 16.44
CA PRO A 149 9.53 -1.00 16.45
C PRO A 149 10.20 -0.30 15.26
N ARG A 150 9.43 -0.14 14.17
CA ARG A 150 9.88 0.30 12.85
C ARG A 150 8.84 1.23 12.25
N ILE A 151 9.29 2.30 11.60
CA ILE A 151 8.43 3.19 10.82
C ILE A 151 8.83 3.09 9.34
N GLY A 152 7.85 2.81 8.49
CA GLY A 152 7.96 2.89 7.03
C GLY A 152 7.52 4.26 6.52
N VAL A 153 8.25 4.79 5.54
CA VAL A 153 7.92 6.01 4.80
C VAL A 153 7.58 5.63 3.36
N ILE A 154 6.38 5.98 2.91
CA ILE A 154 5.88 5.68 1.56
C ILE A 154 5.58 7.00 0.86
N SER A 155 6.08 7.15 -0.36
CA SER A 155 5.71 8.27 -1.23
C SER A 155 4.38 7.97 -1.93
N LEU A 156 3.44 8.91 -1.91
CA LEU A 156 2.17 8.82 -2.63
C LEU A 156 2.23 9.35 -4.07
N HIS A 157 3.40 9.84 -4.49
CA HIS A 157 3.66 10.14 -5.89
C HIS A 157 3.84 8.86 -6.71
N ASP A 158 4.43 7.81 -6.15
CA ASP A 158 4.71 6.55 -6.86
C ASP A 158 4.20 5.29 -6.12
N PHE A 159 3.70 5.46 -4.89
CA PHE A 159 3.20 4.39 -4.04
C PHE A 159 4.29 3.35 -3.73
N GLU A 160 5.51 3.83 -3.50
CA GLU A 160 6.69 3.02 -3.20
C GLU A 160 7.25 3.36 -1.82
N THR A 161 7.68 2.33 -1.08
CA THR A 161 8.37 2.49 0.21
C THR A 161 9.79 3.02 -0.03
N GLN A 162 10.07 4.18 0.57
CA GLN A 162 11.30 4.95 0.39
C GLN A 162 12.33 4.71 1.50
N GLN A 163 11.85 4.40 2.71
CA GLN A 163 12.67 4.25 3.90
C GLN A 163 11.97 3.37 4.92
N ILE A 164 12.77 2.60 5.67
CA ILE A 164 12.37 2.04 6.96
C ILE A 164 13.36 2.55 8.00
N VAL A 165 12.86 3.05 9.13
CA VAL A 165 13.70 3.34 10.31
C VAL A 165 13.35 2.38 11.43
N VAL A 166 14.36 1.96 12.17
CA VAL A 166 14.23 1.11 13.37
C VAL A 166 14.41 1.99 14.59
N ASN A 167 13.49 1.92 15.54
CA ASN A 167 13.66 2.59 16.81
C ASN A 167 14.77 1.92 17.64
N PRO A 168 15.87 2.61 17.96
CA PRO A 168 17.05 1.98 18.56
C PRO A 168 16.92 1.72 20.06
N ILE A 169 15.89 2.27 20.72
CA ILE A 169 15.71 2.14 22.18
C ILE A 169 14.54 1.23 22.57
N MET A 170 13.49 1.15 21.76
CA MET A 170 12.29 0.38 22.09
C MET A 170 12.43 -1.11 21.70
N GLN A 171 11.61 -1.96 22.34
CA GLN A 171 11.46 -3.39 21.99
C GLN A 171 10.12 -3.70 21.33
N SER A 172 9.09 -2.91 21.61
CA SER A 172 7.74 -3.06 21.11
C SER A 172 7.14 -1.67 20.94
N GLU A 173 6.30 -1.51 19.92
CA GLU A 173 5.55 -0.29 19.68
C GLU A 173 4.06 -0.58 19.46
N HIS A 174 3.22 0.46 19.48
CA HIS A 174 1.86 0.43 18.95
C HIS A 174 1.35 1.81 18.58
N GLY A 175 1.50 2.80 19.47
CA GLY A 175 0.94 4.16 19.34
C GLY A 175 1.64 5.06 18.33
N GLY A 176 2.01 4.52 17.18
CA GLY A 176 2.47 5.21 15.98
C GLY A 176 1.89 4.49 14.75
N ALA A 177 1.96 5.02 13.53
CA ALA A 177 2.43 6.34 13.19
C ALA A 177 1.28 7.35 13.38
N PHE A 178 1.60 8.52 13.94
CA PHE A 178 0.74 9.72 13.95
C PHE A 178 1.61 10.92 13.59
N VAL A 179 1.05 11.97 12.99
CA VAL A 179 1.85 13.12 12.53
C VAL A 179 1.42 14.42 13.18
N THR A 180 2.37 15.34 13.38
CA THR A 180 2.02 16.72 13.74
C THR A 180 1.35 17.43 12.55
N PRO A 181 0.65 18.57 12.76
CA PRO A 181 -0.16 19.21 11.70
C PRO A 181 0.58 19.63 10.42
N ASN A 182 1.91 19.71 10.43
CA ASN A 182 2.73 19.97 9.23
C ASN A 182 3.65 18.80 8.87
N SER A 183 3.40 17.64 9.49
CA SER A 183 4.25 16.45 9.48
C SER A 183 5.70 16.76 9.80
N ASP A 184 5.95 17.71 10.69
CA ASP A 184 7.31 18.01 11.18
C ASP A 184 7.91 16.84 11.95
N TYR A 185 7.05 16.09 12.63
CA TYR A 185 7.38 14.92 13.43
C TYR A 185 6.37 13.79 13.22
N ILE A 186 6.88 12.55 13.17
CA ILE A 186 6.08 11.33 13.30
C ILE A 186 6.22 10.80 14.73
N ILE A 187 5.09 10.51 15.36
CA ILE A 187 4.99 9.99 16.73
C ILE A 187 4.99 8.46 16.68
N GLU A 188 5.84 7.85 17.49
CA GLU A 188 5.92 6.41 17.71
C GLU A 188 5.98 6.16 19.23
N ALA A 189 5.03 5.42 19.78
CA ALA A 189 5.00 5.10 21.20
C ALA A 189 5.23 3.60 21.44
N ALA A 190 5.94 3.28 22.53
CA ALA A 190 6.05 1.92 23.01
C ALA A 190 4.65 1.31 23.22
N GLN A 191 4.50 -0.01 23.15
CA GLN A 191 3.32 -0.66 23.74
C GLN A 191 3.74 -1.32 25.04
N TYR A 192 4.54 -2.37 24.93
CA TYR A 192 5.03 -3.07 26.10
C TYR A 192 6.33 -2.41 26.61
N PRO A 193 6.39 -2.06 27.90
CA PRO A 193 7.60 -1.49 28.47
C PRO A 193 8.74 -2.51 28.44
N GLY A 194 9.95 -2.02 28.22
CA GLY A 194 11.15 -2.83 28.09
C GLY A 194 12.36 -2.15 28.72
N VAL A 195 13.49 -2.86 28.76
CA VAL A 195 14.78 -2.22 29.05
C VAL A 195 15.17 -1.42 27.81
N LEU A 196 15.20 -0.09 27.93
CA LEU A 196 15.57 0.79 26.82
C LEU A 196 16.98 0.48 26.33
N GLY A 197 17.14 0.44 25.01
CA GLY A 197 18.36 -0.01 24.35
C GLY A 197 18.46 -1.53 24.18
N ARG A 198 17.34 -2.25 24.40
CA ARG A 198 17.20 -3.72 24.21
C ARG A 198 18.12 -4.55 25.11
N GLY A 199 18.38 -4.06 26.31
CA GLY A 199 19.16 -4.76 27.33
C GLY A 199 18.37 -5.87 28.05
N PHE A 200 19.04 -6.52 29.00
CA PHE A 200 18.44 -7.49 29.91
C PHE A 200 18.28 -6.91 31.31
N ALA A 201 17.12 -7.15 31.92
CA ALA A 201 16.88 -7.02 33.36
C ALA A 201 15.87 -8.10 33.78
N PRO A 202 15.99 -8.67 35.00
CA PRO A 202 14.98 -9.62 35.48
C PRO A 202 13.66 -8.90 35.77
N LEU A 203 12.53 -9.60 35.61
CA LEU A 203 11.19 -9.04 35.89
C LEU A 203 11.01 -8.61 37.37
N SER A 204 11.85 -9.10 38.28
CA SER A 204 11.88 -8.62 39.67
C SER A 204 12.32 -7.15 39.80
N GLU A 205 12.95 -6.60 38.76
CA GLU A 205 13.37 -5.20 38.66
C GLU A 205 12.50 -4.40 37.67
N PHE A 206 11.27 -4.85 37.40
CA PHE A 206 10.39 -4.25 36.40
C PHE A 206 10.16 -2.75 36.68
N ASN A 207 9.86 -2.39 37.92
CA ASN A 207 9.57 -1.01 38.27
C ASN A 207 10.82 -0.12 38.16
N GLU A 208 12.01 -0.67 38.37
CA GLU A 208 13.27 0.06 38.43
C GLU A 208 13.91 0.21 37.05
N LYS A 209 13.85 -0.83 36.20
CA LYS A 209 14.64 -0.96 34.97
C LYS A 209 13.84 -0.91 33.67
N PHE A 210 12.56 -1.24 33.69
CA PHE A 210 11.73 -1.21 32.49
C PHE A 210 11.12 0.17 32.32
N ARG A 211 10.94 0.61 31.08
CA ARG A 211 10.36 1.92 30.73
C ARG A 211 9.53 1.83 29.46
N GLY A 212 8.56 2.72 29.36
CA GLY A 212 7.97 3.12 28.09
C GLY A 212 8.75 4.27 27.46
N ALA A 213 8.39 4.64 26.24
CA ALA A 213 8.90 5.85 25.59
C ALA A 213 7.92 6.34 24.52
N VAL A 214 8.00 7.63 24.20
CA VAL A 214 7.43 8.22 22.98
C VAL A 214 8.55 8.88 22.19
N THR A 215 8.71 8.47 20.94
CA THR A 215 9.67 9.02 19.98
C THR A 215 8.98 10.01 19.06
N TYR A 216 9.68 11.12 18.80
CA TYR A 216 9.33 12.10 17.77
C TYR A 216 10.39 12.02 16.67
N TRP A 217 10.05 11.36 15.57
CA TRP A 217 10.89 11.23 14.38
C TRP A 217 10.81 12.49 13.55
N LYS A 218 11.90 13.25 13.45
CA LYS A 218 11.94 14.43 12.59
C LYS A 218 11.80 13.99 11.14
N PHE A 219 10.82 14.56 10.44
CA PHE A 219 10.65 14.34 9.01
C PHE A 219 11.25 15.50 8.21
N ASN A 220 12.06 15.15 7.23
CA ASN A 220 12.50 16.08 6.20
C ASN A 220 11.63 15.86 4.96
N ARG A 221 10.65 16.75 4.80
CA ARG A 221 9.67 16.70 3.72
C ARG A 221 10.29 16.80 2.33
N GLU A 222 11.27 17.69 2.15
CA GLU A 222 11.96 17.88 0.87
C GLU A 222 12.71 16.62 0.43
N LYS A 223 13.34 15.92 1.37
CA LYS A 223 14.03 14.64 1.11
C LYS A 223 13.09 13.44 1.08
N GLY A 224 11.84 13.59 1.55
CA GLY A 224 10.91 12.48 1.75
C GLY A 224 11.41 11.42 2.74
N ARG A 225 12.17 11.83 3.77
CA ARG A 225 12.85 10.91 4.71
C ARG A 225 12.80 11.37 6.15
N ILE A 226 12.78 10.42 7.07
CA ILE A 226 13.06 10.64 8.49
C ILE A 226 14.55 10.92 8.67
N GLU A 227 14.88 11.88 9.55
CA GLU A 227 16.24 12.23 9.99
C GLU A 227 16.46 11.76 11.44
N PRO A 228 16.95 10.52 11.66
CA PRO A 228 17.16 9.97 13.01
C PRO A 228 18.04 10.86 13.90
N GLU A 229 19.02 11.55 13.32
CA GLU A 229 19.93 12.45 14.02
C GLU A 229 19.26 13.70 14.61
N ASN A 230 18.11 14.10 14.05
CA ASN A 230 17.30 15.24 14.50
C ASN A 230 16.06 14.79 15.28
N SER A 231 15.98 13.50 15.58
CA SER A 231 14.88 12.86 16.30
C SER A 231 15.25 12.64 17.76
N PHE A 232 14.24 12.53 18.62
CA PHE A 232 14.44 12.31 20.06
C PHE A 232 13.31 11.50 20.67
N SER A 233 13.56 10.89 21.82
CA SER A 233 12.54 10.21 22.62
C SER A 233 12.40 10.84 23.99
N ILE A 234 11.21 10.69 24.59
CA ILE A 234 10.92 11.02 25.98
C ILE A 234 10.64 9.71 26.71
N GLU A 235 11.36 9.45 27.80
CA GLU A 235 11.16 8.29 28.66
C GLU A 235 9.82 8.42 29.41
N LEU A 236 9.04 7.34 29.42
CA LEU A 236 7.80 7.22 30.17
C LEU A 236 7.89 6.14 31.25
N PRO A 237 7.03 6.18 32.29
CA PRO A 237 6.88 5.07 33.22
C PRO A 237 6.64 3.74 32.49
N PRO A 238 6.96 2.59 33.12
CA PRO A 238 6.71 1.26 32.56
C PRO A 238 5.22 0.87 32.58
N TYR A 239 4.35 1.80 32.22
CA TYR A 239 2.97 1.50 31.86
C TYR A 239 2.97 0.90 30.46
N THR A 240 1.96 0.09 30.16
CA THR A 240 1.74 -0.36 28.79
C THR A 240 1.04 0.76 28.04
N GLN A 241 1.78 1.50 27.21
CA GLN A 241 1.23 2.57 26.38
C GLN A 241 0.41 2.00 25.22
N ASP A 242 -0.46 2.83 24.66
CA ASP A 242 -1.38 2.45 23.61
C ASP A 242 -1.36 3.45 22.46
N LEU A 243 -2.49 3.99 22.05
CA LEU A 243 -2.60 4.94 20.95
C LEU A 243 -2.12 6.34 21.32
N SER A 244 -1.70 7.07 20.29
CA SER A 244 -1.31 8.47 20.36
C SER A 244 -2.11 9.32 19.37
N ASP A 245 -2.21 10.62 19.60
CA ASP A 245 -2.58 11.61 18.56
C ASP A 245 -1.88 12.95 18.84
N ALA A 246 -1.63 13.72 17.78
CA ALA A 246 -1.04 15.05 17.86
C ALA A 246 -2.11 16.11 18.06
N GLY A 247 -1.80 17.11 18.90
CA GLY A 247 -2.61 18.31 19.04
C GLY A 247 -2.68 19.11 17.74
N LYS A 248 -3.81 19.77 17.52
CA LYS A 248 -4.15 20.54 16.31
C LYS A 248 -4.55 21.94 16.71
N LEU A 249 -4.33 22.93 15.86
CA LEU A 249 -4.74 24.34 16.09
C LEU A 249 -4.38 24.84 17.51
N VAL A 250 -5.36 24.98 18.40
CA VAL A 250 -5.12 25.48 19.77
C VAL A 250 -4.30 24.54 20.64
N SER A 251 -4.27 23.25 20.34
CA SER A 251 -3.44 22.23 21.01
C SER A 251 -2.17 21.88 20.26
N ASP A 252 -1.86 22.56 19.14
CA ASP A 252 -0.57 22.38 18.45
C ASP A 252 0.61 22.58 19.42
N GLY A 253 1.62 21.74 19.27
CA GLY A 253 2.76 21.64 20.19
C GLY A 253 2.58 20.65 21.35
N TRP A 254 1.40 20.02 21.45
CA TRP A 254 1.11 18.95 22.40
C TRP A 254 0.75 17.66 21.69
N SER A 255 0.86 16.54 22.38
CA SER A 255 0.44 15.21 21.95
C SER A 255 -0.11 14.45 23.14
N PHE A 256 -0.88 13.41 22.84
CA PHE A 256 -1.67 12.67 23.81
C PHE A 256 -1.46 11.19 23.59
N THR A 257 -1.13 10.43 24.64
CA THR A 257 -0.89 8.98 24.54
C THR A 257 -1.55 8.23 25.69
N ASN A 258 -2.40 7.26 25.38
CA ASN A 258 -3.07 6.43 26.39
C ASN A 258 -2.13 5.35 26.95
N SER A 259 -2.52 4.80 28.10
CA SER A 259 -1.96 3.57 28.65
C SER A 259 -3.06 2.71 29.25
N PHE A 260 -2.90 1.39 29.19
CA PHE A 260 -3.95 0.46 29.62
C PHE A 260 -3.55 -0.52 30.74
N CYS A 261 -2.30 -0.45 31.19
CA CYS A 261 -1.79 -1.27 32.31
C CYS A 261 -0.87 -0.43 33.20
N ALA A 262 -1.44 0.52 33.92
CA ALA A 262 -0.74 1.33 34.92
C ALA A 262 -0.36 0.52 36.18
N GLU A 263 -0.98 -0.65 36.36
CA GLU A 263 -0.68 -1.64 37.39
C GLU A 263 0.75 -2.18 37.29
N ARG A 264 1.37 -2.12 36.10
CA ARG A 264 2.71 -2.69 35.84
C ARG A 264 2.73 -4.19 36.10
N TYR A 265 1.65 -4.87 35.70
CA TYR A 265 1.51 -6.30 35.91
C TYR A 265 2.42 -7.09 34.97
N VAL A 266 3.12 -8.11 35.50
CA VAL A 266 4.14 -8.89 34.75
C VAL A 266 3.80 -10.36 34.58
N GLY A 267 2.57 -10.79 34.89
CA GLY A 267 2.13 -12.18 34.72
C GLY A 267 2.63 -13.16 35.79
N GLY A 268 2.46 -14.46 35.50
CA GLY A 268 2.87 -15.59 36.36
C GLY A 268 1.74 -16.57 36.66
N ILE A 269 0.90 -16.88 35.67
CA ILE A 269 -0.25 -17.79 35.80
C ILE A 269 0.19 -19.20 36.23
N GLU A 270 1.37 -19.63 35.80
CA GLU A 270 2.00 -20.91 36.17
C GLU A 270 2.39 -20.96 37.65
N SER A 271 2.57 -19.81 38.28
CA SER A 271 2.83 -19.66 39.71
C SER A 271 1.55 -19.39 40.52
N GLY A 272 0.36 -19.57 39.91
CA GLY A 272 -0.94 -19.37 40.56
C GLY A 272 -1.41 -17.92 40.64
N ARG A 273 -0.75 -16.98 39.95
CA ARG A 273 -1.22 -15.60 39.84
C ARG A 273 -2.38 -15.50 38.82
N PRO A 274 -3.20 -14.44 38.86
CA PRO A 274 -4.20 -14.20 37.82
C PRO A 274 -3.59 -14.13 36.40
N PRO A 275 -4.37 -14.41 35.35
CA PRO A 275 -4.00 -14.12 33.96
C PRO A 275 -3.58 -12.66 33.75
N PHE A 276 -2.84 -12.40 32.67
CA PHE A 276 -2.22 -11.11 32.43
C PHE A 276 -3.24 -9.98 32.28
N GLU A 277 -4.31 -10.23 31.52
CA GLU A 277 -5.40 -9.29 31.28
C GLU A 277 -6.16 -8.93 32.57
N ALA A 278 -6.34 -9.88 33.48
CA ALA A 278 -6.96 -9.64 34.78
C ALA A 278 -6.06 -8.81 35.69
N GLY A 279 -4.74 -8.98 35.59
CA GLY A 279 -3.76 -8.20 36.35
C GLY A 279 -3.57 -6.77 35.85
N CYS A 280 -3.68 -6.55 34.54
CA CYS A 280 -3.64 -5.22 33.89
C CYS A 280 -4.99 -4.49 33.89
N SER A 281 -6.00 -5.01 34.57
CA SER A 281 -7.32 -4.38 34.67
C SER A 281 -7.82 -4.38 36.12
N GLN A 282 -6.91 -4.28 37.08
CA GLN A 282 -7.25 -4.23 38.50
C GLN A 282 -7.64 -2.82 38.95
N ASN A 283 -6.96 -1.80 38.44
CA ASN A 283 -7.24 -0.41 38.77
C ASN A 283 -8.54 0.05 38.10
N ASP A 284 -9.23 1.01 38.71
CA ASP A 284 -10.41 1.64 38.09
C ASP A 284 -10.02 2.61 36.97
N THR A 285 -8.79 3.10 36.99
CA THR A 285 -8.25 4.04 36.02
C THR A 285 -6.80 3.72 35.67
N ASP A 286 -6.44 3.99 34.44
CA ASP A 286 -5.07 4.10 33.95
C ASP A 286 -4.75 5.59 33.69
N TYR A 287 -3.89 5.89 32.73
CA TYR A 287 -3.48 7.27 32.44
C TYR A 287 -3.56 7.64 30.96
N LEU A 288 -4.08 8.85 30.72
CA LEU A 288 -3.79 9.67 29.55
C LEU A 288 -2.51 10.48 29.82
N HIS A 289 -1.49 10.31 28.98
CA HIS A 289 -0.26 11.10 29.01
C HIS A 289 -0.47 12.33 28.13
N ILE A 290 -0.18 13.51 28.68
CA ILE A 290 -0.24 14.80 28.00
C ILE A 290 1.19 15.32 27.87
N ILE A 291 1.68 15.42 26.64
CA ILE A 291 3.09 15.64 26.35
C ILE A 291 3.27 16.93 25.57
N ASN A 292 4.09 17.85 26.06
CA ASN A 292 4.48 19.07 25.34
C ASN A 292 5.69 18.80 24.46
N TRP A 293 5.47 18.18 23.30
CA TRP A 293 6.55 17.78 22.41
C TRP A 293 7.31 18.97 21.83
N LYS A 294 6.66 20.13 21.66
CA LYS A 294 7.32 21.34 21.14
C LYS A 294 8.32 21.90 22.15
N LYS A 295 7.97 21.92 23.43
CA LYS A 295 8.92 22.24 24.50
C LYS A 295 9.99 21.14 24.64
N ALA A 296 9.64 19.88 24.44
CA ALA A 296 10.61 18.80 24.44
C ALA A 296 11.65 18.96 23.30
N GLU A 297 11.25 19.46 22.14
CA GLU A 297 12.17 19.81 21.05
C GLU A 297 13.16 20.91 21.49
N GLU A 298 12.70 21.93 22.22
CA GLU A 298 13.58 22.97 22.79
C GLU A 298 14.60 22.38 23.78
N VAL A 299 14.15 21.46 24.65
CA VAL A 299 15.00 20.74 25.61
C VAL A 299 16.03 19.86 24.90
N PHE A 300 15.62 19.16 23.85
CA PHE A 300 16.49 18.38 22.98
C PHE A 300 17.55 19.27 22.31
N LYS A 301 17.15 20.38 21.67
CA LYS A 301 18.06 21.35 21.04
C LYS A 301 19.02 22.00 22.03
N ALA A 302 18.63 22.12 23.31
CA ALA A 302 19.48 22.58 24.39
C ALA A 302 20.50 21.53 24.88
N GLY A 303 20.48 20.31 24.33
CA GLY A 303 21.40 19.22 24.70
C GLY A 303 21.06 18.52 26.02
N LYS A 304 19.83 18.71 26.55
CA LYS A 304 19.40 18.14 27.83
C LYS A 304 18.83 16.73 27.64
N PHE A 305 19.66 15.81 27.20
CA PHE A 305 19.31 14.41 26.99
C PHE A 305 20.49 13.49 27.33
N THR A 306 20.22 12.21 27.49
CA THR A 306 21.23 11.16 27.48
C THR A 306 21.16 10.41 26.16
N LYS A 307 22.21 9.66 25.80
CA LYS A 307 22.19 8.81 24.60
C LYS A 307 22.00 7.34 25.01
N ILE A 308 21.08 6.65 24.34
CA ILE A 308 20.91 5.20 24.41
C ILE A 308 20.98 4.68 22.97
N ASN A 309 21.94 3.79 22.68
CA ASN A 309 22.23 3.34 21.30
C ASN A 309 22.35 4.53 20.32
N ASP A 310 23.14 5.54 20.72
CA ASP A 310 23.37 6.81 20.02
C ASP A 310 22.16 7.73 19.82
N HIS A 311 20.96 7.29 20.21
CA HIS A 311 19.71 8.05 20.11
C HIS A 311 19.49 8.99 21.31
N PRO A 312 19.10 10.25 21.09
CA PRO A 312 18.77 11.20 22.15
C PRO A 312 17.51 10.80 22.94
N VAL A 313 17.65 10.65 24.25
CA VAL A 313 16.56 10.32 25.18
C VAL A 313 16.50 11.38 26.29
N ILE A 314 15.39 12.12 26.32
CA ILE A 314 15.04 12.99 27.44
C ILE A 314 14.59 12.08 28.58
N THR A 315 15.40 12.03 29.64
CA THR A 315 15.11 11.19 30.81
C THR A 315 13.82 11.64 31.50
N MET A 316 13.17 10.73 32.21
CA MET A 316 11.94 11.06 32.94
C MET A 316 12.15 12.19 33.96
N GLN A 317 13.29 12.22 34.64
CA GLN A 317 13.63 13.30 35.57
C GLN A 317 13.74 14.65 34.84
N THR A 318 14.43 14.70 33.69
CA THR A 318 14.50 15.90 32.87
C THR A 318 13.12 16.32 32.39
N ALA A 319 12.27 15.37 31.98
CA ALA A 319 10.91 15.66 31.57
C ALA A 319 10.06 16.25 32.72
N ILE A 320 10.27 15.82 33.96
CA ILE A 320 9.63 16.39 35.14
C ILE A 320 10.14 17.81 35.42
N ASP A 321 11.46 17.99 35.44
CA ASP A 321 12.10 19.27 35.79
C ASP A 321 11.77 20.36 34.76
N GLU A 322 11.68 19.99 33.49
CA GLU A 322 11.32 20.87 32.38
C GLU A 322 9.80 20.93 32.16
N GLY A 323 8.97 20.16 32.88
CA GLY A 323 7.50 20.15 32.73
C GLY A 323 7.05 19.78 31.33
N LEU A 324 7.44 18.58 30.86
CA LEU A 324 7.14 18.07 29.53
C LEU A 324 5.97 17.08 29.51
N VAL A 325 5.78 16.33 30.60
CA VAL A 325 4.80 15.24 30.66
C VAL A 325 3.90 15.42 31.89
N TYR A 326 2.61 15.27 31.67
CA TYR A 326 1.55 15.33 32.69
C TYR A 326 0.61 14.14 32.52
N LEU A 327 -0.05 13.73 33.60
CA LEU A 327 -0.99 12.61 33.58
C LEU A 327 -2.39 13.07 33.95
N VAL A 328 -3.40 12.49 33.33
CA VAL A 328 -4.80 12.50 33.81
C VAL A 328 -5.24 11.05 33.96
N ALA A 329 -5.93 10.74 35.06
CA ALA A 329 -6.50 9.41 35.26
C ALA A 329 -7.61 9.14 34.24
N GLU A 330 -7.58 7.98 33.56
CA GLU A 330 -8.56 7.60 32.53
C GLU A 330 -9.19 6.22 32.82
N PRO A 331 -10.52 6.13 32.94
CA PRO A 331 -11.23 4.85 33.06
C PRO A 331 -11.51 4.19 31.69
N LYS A 332 -11.39 2.88 31.50
CA LYS A 332 -10.55 1.91 32.22
C LYS A 332 -9.84 1.06 31.19
N SER A 333 -8.53 0.94 31.31
CA SER A 333 -7.69 0.34 30.27
C SER A 333 -7.99 0.97 28.89
N PRO A 334 -8.01 2.31 28.79
CA PRO A 334 -8.45 3.04 27.60
C PRO A 334 -7.66 2.63 26.36
N HIS A 335 -8.27 2.84 25.19
CA HIS A 335 -7.67 2.47 23.91
C HIS A 335 -7.44 3.69 23.01
N GLY A 336 -8.42 4.07 22.19
CA GLY A 336 -8.34 5.22 21.29
C GLY A 336 -8.26 6.55 22.02
N VAL A 337 -7.43 7.45 21.50
CA VAL A 337 -7.31 8.86 21.89
C VAL A 337 -7.29 9.67 20.61
N ASP A 338 -8.27 10.54 20.44
CA ASP A 338 -8.49 11.25 19.18
C ASP A 338 -8.73 12.74 19.48
N VAL A 339 -7.99 13.64 18.82
CA VAL A 339 -8.06 15.09 19.01
C VAL A 339 -9.09 15.68 18.05
N SER A 340 -9.99 16.52 18.58
CA SER A 340 -11.05 17.17 17.78
C SER A 340 -10.46 18.05 16.67
N PRO A 341 -11.18 18.24 15.54
CA PRO A 341 -10.69 19.05 14.42
C PRO A 341 -10.33 20.49 14.79
N ASP A 342 -10.99 21.06 15.81
CA ASP A 342 -10.70 22.40 16.31
C ASP A 342 -9.57 22.44 17.36
N GLY A 343 -9.04 21.28 17.74
CA GLY A 343 -7.97 21.09 18.71
C GLY A 343 -8.36 21.29 20.17
N LYS A 344 -9.64 21.61 20.46
CA LYS A 344 -10.06 21.98 21.82
C LYS A 344 -10.33 20.79 22.72
N TYR A 345 -10.61 19.63 22.15
CA TYR A 345 -11.03 18.45 22.89
C TYR A 345 -10.21 17.22 22.54
N ILE A 346 -10.04 16.35 23.53
CA ILE A 346 -9.41 15.04 23.40
C ILE A 346 -10.44 14.00 23.82
N VAL A 347 -10.83 13.13 22.89
CA VAL A 347 -11.86 12.11 23.10
C VAL A 347 -11.17 10.77 23.30
N VAL A 348 -11.47 10.11 24.42
CA VAL A 348 -10.86 8.83 24.79
C VAL A 348 -11.92 7.73 24.91
N GLY A 349 -11.68 6.60 24.25
CA GLY A 349 -12.52 5.41 24.34
C GLY A 349 -12.19 4.60 25.59
N GLY A 350 -13.18 4.42 26.47
CA GLY A 350 -12.98 3.81 27.79
C GLY A 350 -12.73 2.30 27.80
N LYS A 351 -12.86 1.58 26.66
CA LYS A 351 -12.70 0.13 26.47
C LYS A 351 -13.46 -0.73 27.48
N LEU A 352 -12.90 -0.93 28.67
CA LEU A 352 -13.53 -1.70 29.75
C LEU A 352 -14.55 -0.86 30.51
N ASP A 353 -14.40 0.47 30.49
CA ASP A 353 -15.46 1.40 30.87
C ASP A 353 -16.44 1.61 29.71
N THR A 354 -17.73 1.70 30.03
CA THR A 354 -18.81 1.81 29.03
C THR A 354 -18.99 3.21 28.45
N GLN A 355 -18.13 4.15 28.86
CA GLN A 355 -18.22 5.56 28.50
C GLN A 355 -17.04 5.98 27.61
N ALA A 356 -17.23 7.11 26.94
CA ALA A 356 -16.13 7.89 26.37
C ALA A 356 -15.91 9.16 27.18
N SER A 357 -14.64 9.51 27.42
CA SER A 357 -14.22 10.71 28.14
C SER A 357 -13.87 11.81 27.13
N VAL A 358 -14.36 13.03 27.36
CA VAL A 358 -14.01 14.22 26.56
C VAL A 358 -13.26 15.18 27.46
N TYR A 359 -11.97 15.36 27.22
CA TYR A 359 -11.13 16.32 27.93
C TYR A 359 -11.09 17.66 27.20
N SER A 360 -11.02 18.75 27.95
CA SER A 360 -10.83 20.10 27.40
C SER A 360 -9.36 20.49 27.48
N PHE A 361 -8.77 20.81 26.33
CA PHE A 361 -7.38 21.27 26.26
C PHE A 361 -7.17 22.59 27.00
N GLU A 362 -8.15 23.51 26.95
CA GLU A 362 -8.11 24.76 27.72
C GLU A 362 -7.99 24.49 29.23
N LYS A 363 -8.80 23.57 29.73
CA LYS A 363 -8.77 23.17 31.15
C LYS A 363 -7.45 22.49 31.53
N ILE A 364 -6.96 21.57 30.70
CA ILE A 364 -5.64 20.95 30.86
C ILE A 364 -4.56 22.02 30.94
N LYS A 365 -4.54 22.96 30.00
CA LYS A 365 -3.56 24.03 29.94
C LYS A 365 -3.63 24.94 31.17
N ALA A 366 -4.83 25.27 31.62
CA ALA A 366 -5.03 26.05 32.85
C ALA A 366 -4.48 25.32 34.08
N ALA A 367 -4.74 24.01 34.21
CA ALA A 367 -4.21 23.20 35.32
C ALA A 367 -2.68 23.14 35.30
N VAL A 368 -2.08 22.96 34.12
CA VAL A 368 -0.62 22.99 33.92
C VAL A 368 -0.03 24.35 34.32
N ASP A 369 -0.60 25.45 33.83
CA ASP A 369 -0.09 26.81 34.06
C ASP A 369 -0.20 27.22 35.53
N SER A 370 -1.31 26.84 36.18
CA SER A 370 -1.50 27.10 37.62
C SER A 370 -0.82 26.07 38.52
N LYS A 371 -0.17 25.04 37.95
CA LYS A 371 0.40 23.89 38.67
C LYS A 371 -0.60 23.21 39.61
N LYS A 372 -1.86 23.10 39.18
CA LYS A 372 -2.95 22.50 39.95
C LYS A 372 -2.93 20.99 39.73
N PHE A 373 -2.18 20.29 40.59
CA PHE A 373 -2.02 18.84 40.54
C PHE A 373 -2.54 18.20 41.82
N VAL A 374 -3.20 17.05 41.69
CA VAL A 374 -3.71 16.27 42.85
C VAL A 374 -2.64 15.41 43.50
N GLY A 375 -1.51 15.22 42.81
CA GLY A 375 -0.39 14.44 43.30
C GLY A 375 0.63 14.19 42.21
N LYS A 376 1.44 13.16 42.44
CA LYS A 376 2.39 12.61 41.48
C LYS A 376 2.20 11.11 41.39
N ASP A 377 2.53 10.53 40.25
CA ASP A 377 2.60 9.08 40.11
C ASP A 377 3.80 8.49 40.90
N SER A 378 4.02 7.18 40.79
CA SER A 378 5.14 6.52 41.46
C SER A 378 6.52 6.97 40.97
N TYR A 379 6.60 7.66 39.83
CA TYR A 379 7.85 8.09 39.20
C TYR A 379 8.07 9.61 39.23
N GLY A 380 7.12 10.36 39.78
CA GLY A 380 7.23 11.79 40.03
C GLY A 380 6.53 12.68 38.99
N LEU A 381 5.87 12.11 37.99
CA LEU A 381 5.06 12.84 37.01
C LEU A 381 3.84 13.48 37.69
N PRO A 382 3.55 14.77 37.42
CA PRO A 382 2.38 15.44 37.98
C PRO A 382 1.06 14.88 37.43
N ILE A 383 0.09 14.70 38.32
CA ILE A 383 -1.26 14.22 37.98
C ILE A 383 -2.25 15.39 38.07
N ILE A 384 -2.93 15.70 36.98
CA ILE A 384 -4.05 16.64 36.91
C ILE A 384 -5.31 15.87 37.36
N ALA A 385 -6.13 16.51 38.21
CA ALA A 385 -7.42 15.93 38.60
C ALA A 385 -8.30 15.71 37.37
N MET A 386 -8.99 14.58 37.27
CA MET A 386 -9.87 14.32 36.12
C MET A 386 -10.93 15.43 36.01
N GLU A 387 -11.54 15.87 37.11
CA GLU A 387 -12.52 16.96 37.15
C GLU A 387 -11.97 18.32 36.68
N ASP A 388 -10.66 18.51 36.79
CA ASP A 388 -9.96 19.73 36.37
C ASP A 388 -9.59 19.72 34.89
N ALA A 389 -9.68 18.58 34.21
CA ALA A 389 -9.43 18.43 32.77
C ALA A 389 -10.70 18.07 31.97
N LEU A 390 -11.62 17.33 32.58
CA LEU A 390 -12.79 16.73 31.94
C LEU A 390 -13.80 17.81 31.52
N HIS A 391 -14.27 17.71 30.29
CA HIS A 391 -15.42 18.44 29.78
C HIS A 391 -16.70 17.64 30.01
N LYS A 392 -16.72 16.39 29.54
CA LYS A 392 -17.86 15.47 29.62
C LYS A 392 -17.39 14.02 29.70
N GLN A 393 -18.22 13.16 30.25
CA GLN A 393 -18.12 11.72 30.09
C GLN A 393 -19.51 11.20 29.69
N VAL A 394 -19.57 10.33 28.69
CA VAL A 394 -20.83 9.93 28.06
C VAL A 394 -20.93 8.41 27.98
N PRO A 395 -21.97 7.78 28.55
CA PRO A 395 -22.20 6.35 28.38
C PRO A 395 -22.63 6.05 26.95
N LEU A 396 -21.78 5.31 26.23
CA LEU A 396 -22.02 4.95 24.83
C LEU A 396 -22.48 3.51 24.67
N GLY A 397 -21.98 2.59 25.49
CA GLY A 397 -22.28 1.15 25.38
C GLY A 397 -21.09 0.28 25.74
N LEU A 398 -21.14 -1.01 25.42
CA LEU A 398 -20.09 -1.94 25.79
C LEU A 398 -18.92 -1.90 24.79
N GLY A 399 -17.71 -1.64 25.29
CA GLY A 399 -16.48 -1.62 24.51
C GLY A 399 -16.22 -0.37 23.65
N PRO A 400 -16.35 0.88 24.13
CA PRO A 400 -15.95 2.05 23.36
C PRO A 400 -14.45 2.03 23.06
N LEU A 401 -14.04 1.96 21.80
CA LEU A 401 -12.61 1.86 21.42
C LEU A 401 -12.05 3.14 20.78
N HIS A 402 -12.51 3.53 19.59
CA HIS A 402 -11.91 4.60 18.80
C HIS A 402 -12.95 5.61 18.34
N ASN A 403 -12.50 6.82 18.01
CA ASN A 403 -13.37 7.92 17.62
C ASN A 403 -12.98 8.49 16.25
N GLN A 404 -13.95 9.00 15.49
CA GLN A 404 -13.74 9.73 14.24
C GLN A 404 -14.73 10.88 14.11
N PHE A 405 -14.29 12.01 13.57
CA PHE A 405 -15.10 13.24 13.56
C PHE A 405 -15.84 13.43 12.24
N ASP A 406 -17.03 14.03 12.33
CA ASP A 406 -17.81 14.45 11.17
C ASP A 406 -17.37 15.84 10.66
N SER A 407 -17.79 16.16 9.44
CA SER A 407 -17.81 17.54 8.92
C SER A 407 -18.69 18.49 9.74
N LYS A 408 -19.72 17.95 10.42
CA LYS A 408 -20.61 18.68 11.32
C LYS A 408 -19.89 18.95 12.65
N PRO A 409 -19.82 20.22 13.10
CA PRO A 409 -19.21 20.55 14.40
C PRO A 409 -19.81 19.73 15.53
N CYS A 410 -18.97 19.37 16.52
CA CYS A 410 -19.38 18.61 17.70
C CYS A 410 -19.88 17.18 17.45
N VAL A 411 -19.93 16.67 16.22
CA VAL A 411 -20.38 15.30 15.94
C VAL A 411 -19.18 14.36 15.82
N VAL A 412 -19.26 13.23 16.52
CA VAL A 412 -18.25 12.16 16.53
C VAL A 412 -18.91 10.79 16.44
N TYR A 413 -18.18 9.84 15.87
CA TYR A 413 -18.54 8.43 15.76
C TYR A 413 -17.59 7.61 16.64
N THR A 414 -18.12 6.67 17.42
CA THR A 414 -17.31 5.79 18.28
C THR A 414 -17.64 4.33 18.04
N SER A 415 -16.62 3.48 17.93
CA SER A 415 -16.78 2.03 17.83
C SER A 415 -17.10 1.41 19.18
N LEU A 416 -18.09 0.51 19.21
CA LEU A 416 -18.47 -0.28 20.38
C LEU A 416 -18.18 -1.76 20.08
N TYR A 417 -17.02 -2.24 20.51
CA TYR A 417 -16.51 -3.57 20.18
C TYR A 417 -17.43 -4.70 20.63
N VAL A 418 -17.93 -4.64 21.86
CA VAL A 418 -18.74 -5.72 22.45
C VAL A 418 -20.18 -5.64 21.94
N ASP A 419 -20.76 -4.44 21.87
CA ASP A 419 -22.09 -4.25 21.30
C ASP A 419 -22.13 -4.49 19.78
N SER A 420 -20.96 -4.51 19.12
CA SER A 420 -20.82 -4.59 17.67
C SER A 420 -21.60 -3.47 16.96
N GLN A 421 -21.36 -2.24 17.40
CA GLN A 421 -22.09 -1.05 16.96
C GLN A 421 -21.16 0.14 16.70
N VAL A 422 -21.65 1.08 15.90
CA VAL A 422 -21.13 2.46 15.87
C VAL A 422 -22.13 3.35 16.61
N ALA A 423 -21.65 4.19 17.51
CA ALA A 423 -22.43 5.25 18.16
C ALA A 423 -22.08 6.61 17.55
N LYS A 424 -23.08 7.33 17.05
CA LYS A 424 -22.98 8.74 16.64
C LYS A 424 -23.46 9.61 17.80
N TRP A 425 -22.66 10.58 18.21
CA TRP A 425 -22.99 11.43 19.36
C TRP A 425 -22.40 12.84 19.25
N ASP A 426 -22.97 13.76 20.03
CA ASP A 426 -22.49 15.12 20.19
C ASP A 426 -21.53 15.17 21.40
N TYR A 427 -20.24 15.43 21.16
CA TYR A 427 -19.22 15.45 22.22
C TYR A 427 -19.14 16.78 22.97
N CYS A 428 -19.76 17.84 22.44
CA CYS A 428 -19.82 19.14 23.11
C CYS A 428 -20.94 19.14 24.16
N GLU A 429 -22.12 18.61 23.82
CA GLU A 429 -23.29 18.52 24.69
C GLU A 429 -23.31 17.22 25.51
N GLY A 430 -22.69 16.16 25.01
CA GLY A 430 -22.65 14.83 25.61
C GLY A 430 -23.91 14.01 25.33
N LYS A 431 -24.40 14.03 24.08
CA LYS A 431 -25.70 13.43 23.70
C LYS A 431 -25.57 12.40 22.58
N VAL A 432 -26.05 11.18 22.81
CA VAL A 432 -26.15 10.14 21.76
C VAL A 432 -27.24 10.53 20.75
N LEU A 433 -26.87 10.52 19.46
CA LEU A 433 -27.73 10.94 18.34
C LEU A 433 -28.25 9.74 17.54
N ASP A 434 -27.42 8.71 17.36
CA ASP A 434 -27.77 7.50 16.63
C ASP A 434 -26.87 6.32 16.98
N LYS A 435 -27.35 5.10 16.70
CA LYS A 435 -26.56 3.87 16.78
C LYS A 435 -26.91 2.95 15.62
N ILE A 436 -25.90 2.27 15.08
CA ILE A 436 -26.09 1.26 14.03
C ILE A 436 -25.28 0.01 14.35
N SER A 437 -25.84 -1.16 14.07
CA SER A 437 -25.13 -2.44 14.17
C SER A 437 -24.20 -2.67 12.98
N VAL A 438 -23.01 -3.17 13.29
CA VAL A 438 -21.95 -3.57 12.37
C VAL A 438 -21.56 -5.03 12.64
N HIS A 439 -20.84 -5.67 11.72
CA HIS A 439 -20.80 -7.13 11.62
C HIS A 439 -19.38 -7.65 11.35
N TYR A 440 -18.64 -8.12 12.37
CA TYR A 440 -18.90 -7.97 13.80
C TYR A 440 -17.64 -7.56 14.55
N ASN A 441 -17.84 -7.07 15.77
CA ASN A 441 -16.79 -6.66 16.69
C ASN A 441 -15.85 -5.64 16.04
N ILE A 442 -16.37 -4.43 15.88
CA ILE A 442 -15.64 -3.31 15.31
C ILE A 442 -14.43 -2.93 16.16
N GLY A 443 -13.27 -2.80 15.51
CA GLY A 443 -12.09 -2.17 16.08
C GLY A 443 -12.12 -0.68 15.81
N HIS A 444 -11.22 -0.19 14.96
CA HIS A 444 -11.27 1.18 14.47
C HIS A 444 -12.45 1.43 13.52
N LEU A 445 -12.68 2.72 13.28
CA LEU A 445 -13.46 3.26 12.18
C LEU A 445 -12.66 4.38 11.52
N VAL A 446 -13.01 4.75 10.30
CA VAL A 446 -12.44 5.92 9.61
C VAL A 446 -13.56 6.75 8.97
N ALA A 447 -13.61 8.05 9.29
CA ALA A 447 -14.43 9.01 8.54
C ALA A 447 -13.55 9.66 7.45
N MET A 448 -14.16 10.07 6.34
CA MET A 448 -13.37 10.71 5.27
C MET A 448 -12.71 11.99 5.78
N GLU A 449 -11.37 11.99 5.79
CA GLU A 449 -10.52 13.04 6.39
C GLU A 449 -10.87 13.36 7.87
N GLY A 450 -11.39 12.37 8.60
CA GLY A 450 -12.01 12.49 9.92
C GLY A 450 -11.11 13.04 11.02
N GLU A 451 -9.80 12.84 10.92
CA GLU A 451 -8.83 13.32 11.90
C GLU A 451 -8.16 14.64 11.49
N SER A 452 -8.51 15.20 10.34
CA SER A 452 -8.00 16.50 9.92
C SER A 452 -8.68 17.66 10.65
N VAL A 453 -8.17 18.88 10.45
CA VAL A 453 -8.86 20.11 10.89
C VAL A 453 -10.14 20.41 10.09
N LYS A 454 -10.39 19.69 9.00
CA LYS A 454 -11.58 19.84 8.14
C LYS A 454 -12.10 18.48 7.64
N PRO A 455 -12.75 17.68 8.49
CA PRO A 455 -13.35 16.42 8.06
C PRO A 455 -14.31 16.60 6.88
N ALA A 456 -14.24 15.70 5.90
CA ALA A 456 -15.08 15.75 4.70
C ALA A 456 -16.48 15.16 4.95
N GLY A 457 -16.62 14.26 5.93
CA GLY A 457 -17.89 13.59 6.25
C GLY A 457 -18.33 12.64 5.14
N LYS A 458 -19.64 12.58 4.86
CA LYS A 458 -20.29 11.77 3.82
C LYS A 458 -20.25 10.25 4.02
N TYR A 459 -19.08 9.68 4.29
CA TYR A 459 -18.90 8.25 4.52
C TYR A 459 -18.09 7.96 5.78
N LEU A 460 -18.42 6.84 6.41
CA LEU A 460 -17.69 6.23 7.51
C LEU A 460 -17.44 4.76 7.17
N ILE A 461 -16.29 4.22 7.55
CA ILE A 461 -15.98 2.80 7.40
C ILE A 461 -15.76 2.19 8.78
N ALA A 462 -16.45 1.09 9.07
CA ALA A 462 -16.24 0.26 10.25
C ALA A 462 -15.30 -0.90 9.93
N LEU A 463 -14.17 -1.02 10.65
CA LEU A 463 -13.18 -2.07 10.45
C LEU A 463 -13.49 -3.23 11.41
N ASN A 464 -14.29 -4.20 10.95
CA ASN A 464 -14.78 -5.30 11.79
C ASN A 464 -13.82 -6.48 11.83
N LYS A 465 -13.63 -7.05 13.02
CA LYS A 465 -12.64 -8.10 13.28
C LYS A 465 -13.12 -9.50 12.94
N LEU A 466 -14.44 -9.72 12.97
CA LEU A 466 -15.02 -11.04 12.73
C LEU A 466 -16.04 -10.98 11.60
N ALA A 467 -15.83 -11.72 10.51
CA ALA A 467 -16.80 -11.79 9.41
C ALA A 467 -17.90 -12.84 9.61
N ILE A 468 -17.65 -13.91 10.38
CA ILE A 468 -18.59 -14.99 10.73
C ILE A 468 -19.45 -15.48 9.54
N ASP A 469 -20.63 -14.91 9.34
CA ASP A 469 -21.65 -15.32 8.36
C ASP A 469 -21.85 -14.33 7.19
N ARG A 470 -21.06 -13.26 7.12
CA ARG A 470 -21.23 -12.19 6.11
C ARG A 470 -20.85 -12.60 4.70
N PHE A 471 -20.03 -13.64 4.53
CA PHE A 471 -19.52 -14.09 3.24
C PHE A 471 -19.63 -15.60 3.07
N ASN A 472 -19.43 -16.08 1.84
CA ASN A 472 -19.34 -17.52 1.58
C ASN A 472 -18.21 -18.14 2.43
N PRO A 473 -18.40 -19.36 2.97
CA PRO A 473 -17.38 -20.01 3.77
C PRO A 473 -16.17 -20.39 2.91
N VAL A 474 -14.98 -19.94 3.32
CA VAL A 474 -13.70 -20.16 2.62
C VAL A 474 -12.67 -20.94 3.44
N GLY A 475 -13.10 -21.57 4.53
CA GLY A 475 -12.26 -22.34 5.44
C GLY A 475 -12.12 -21.69 6.83
N PRO A 476 -11.29 -22.24 7.72
CA PRO A 476 -11.21 -21.80 9.12
C PRO A 476 -10.63 -20.39 9.32
N LEU A 477 -9.79 -19.91 8.40
CA LEU A 477 -9.27 -18.55 8.41
C LEU A 477 -10.24 -17.65 7.64
N HIS A 478 -11.04 -16.88 8.38
CA HIS A 478 -12.00 -15.94 7.82
C HIS A 478 -11.30 -14.63 7.39
N PRO A 479 -11.84 -13.91 6.39
CA PRO A 479 -11.46 -12.53 6.15
C PRO A 479 -12.01 -11.61 7.26
N GLN A 480 -11.49 -10.38 7.30
CA GLN A 480 -12.07 -9.26 8.03
C GLN A 480 -13.16 -8.59 7.18
N ASN A 481 -13.92 -7.66 7.76
CA ASN A 481 -15.03 -7.02 7.07
C ASN A 481 -15.03 -5.49 7.25
N HIS A 482 -14.72 -4.77 6.17
CA HIS A 482 -14.82 -3.32 6.14
C HIS A 482 -16.20 -2.91 5.66
N GLN A 483 -16.96 -2.28 6.53
CA GLN A 483 -18.35 -1.91 6.25
C GLN A 483 -18.48 -0.43 5.97
N LEU A 484 -18.99 -0.07 4.79
CA LEU A 484 -19.24 1.32 4.41
C LEU A 484 -20.60 1.78 4.94
N ILE A 485 -20.60 2.92 5.61
CA ILE A 485 -21.76 3.57 6.20
C ILE A 485 -21.88 4.96 5.58
N ASP A 486 -23.04 5.26 4.99
CA ASP A 486 -23.40 6.61 4.57
C ASP A 486 -23.81 7.42 5.80
N ILE A 487 -23.12 8.53 6.01
CA ILE A 487 -23.31 9.46 7.14
C ILE A 487 -23.73 10.87 6.67
N SER A 488 -24.04 11.04 5.38
CA SER A 488 -24.47 12.33 4.83
C SER A 488 -25.81 12.81 5.39
N GLY A 489 -26.69 11.87 5.77
CA GLY A 489 -27.99 12.14 6.37
C GLY A 489 -27.98 12.37 7.89
N ASP A 490 -29.17 12.39 8.47
CA ASP A 490 -29.33 12.48 9.93
C ASP A 490 -29.04 11.15 10.62
N LYS A 491 -29.42 10.04 9.97
CA LYS A 491 -29.22 8.66 10.41
C LYS A 491 -28.11 7.98 9.63
N MET A 492 -27.39 7.09 10.30
CA MET A 492 -26.36 6.25 9.67
C MET A 492 -27.03 5.15 8.84
N GLU A 493 -26.50 4.89 7.64
CA GLU A 493 -26.99 3.82 6.77
C GLU A 493 -25.85 2.90 6.32
N LEU A 494 -25.86 1.64 6.75
CA LEU A 494 -24.95 0.62 6.23
C LEU A 494 -25.29 0.31 4.76
N VAL A 495 -24.32 0.47 3.86
CA VAL A 495 -24.50 0.37 2.41
C VAL A 495 -23.59 -0.64 1.71
N TYR A 496 -22.52 -1.12 2.35
CA TYR A 496 -21.61 -2.10 1.73
C TYR A 496 -20.84 -2.95 2.75
N ASP A 497 -20.54 -4.20 2.38
CA ASP A 497 -19.62 -5.11 3.08
C ASP A 497 -18.45 -5.48 2.15
N MET A 498 -17.21 -5.13 2.53
CA MET A 498 -16.00 -5.49 1.81
C MET A 498 -15.24 -6.59 2.57
N PRO A 499 -15.13 -7.83 2.02
CA PRO A 499 -14.25 -8.83 2.60
C PRO A 499 -12.78 -8.42 2.41
N VAL A 500 -12.00 -8.43 3.49
CA VAL A 500 -10.56 -8.16 3.45
C VAL A 500 -9.81 -9.45 3.82
N PRO A 501 -9.22 -10.16 2.83
CA PRO A 501 -8.56 -11.44 3.08
C PRO A 501 -7.08 -11.32 3.47
N LEU A 502 -6.49 -10.12 3.45
CA LEU A 502 -5.07 -9.89 3.68
C LEU A 502 -4.83 -9.36 5.10
N GLY A 503 -4.47 -10.28 6.01
CA GLY A 503 -4.20 -9.98 7.42
C GLY A 503 -5.39 -9.35 8.15
N GLU A 504 -5.16 -8.82 9.36
CA GLU A 504 -6.18 -8.06 10.10
C GLU A 504 -5.86 -6.56 10.03
N PRO A 505 -6.53 -5.76 9.17
CA PRO A 505 -6.38 -4.32 9.24
C PRO A 505 -6.78 -3.77 10.61
N HIS A 506 -5.94 -2.91 11.17
CA HIS A 506 -6.17 -2.26 12.45
C HIS A 506 -6.79 -0.88 12.28
N TYR A 507 -6.15 -0.02 11.49
CA TYR A 507 -6.53 1.38 11.27
C TYR A 507 -6.55 1.71 9.77
N ALA A 508 -7.25 2.77 9.39
CA ALA A 508 -7.19 3.30 8.04
C ALA A 508 -7.24 4.84 8.02
N ALA A 509 -6.52 5.45 7.09
CA ALA A 509 -6.59 6.88 6.80
C ALA A 509 -7.29 7.12 5.46
N ALA A 510 -8.10 8.16 5.35
CA ALA A 510 -8.87 8.48 4.15
C ALA A 510 -8.57 9.89 3.66
N ILE A 511 -8.46 10.05 2.34
CA ILE A 511 -8.17 11.33 1.68
C ILE A 511 -9.07 11.52 0.46
N SER A 512 -9.44 12.77 0.17
CA SER A 512 -10.07 13.11 -1.10
C SER A 512 -9.15 12.74 -2.28
N ALA A 513 -9.69 12.05 -3.28
CA ALA A 513 -8.92 11.51 -4.40
C ALA A 513 -8.25 12.61 -5.25
N ASP A 514 -8.80 13.83 -5.24
CA ASP A 514 -8.27 14.98 -5.98
C ASP A 514 -6.99 15.57 -5.38
N LYS A 515 -6.69 15.28 -4.11
CA LYS A 515 -5.44 15.71 -3.45
C LYS A 515 -4.24 14.85 -3.87
N LEU A 516 -4.47 13.61 -4.28
CA LEU A 516 -3.41 12.72 -4.75
C LEU A 516 -2.92 13.13 -6.14
N LYS A 517 -1.60 13.23 -6.31
CA LYS A 517 -0.93 13.56 -7.57
C LYS A 517 0.11 12.48 -7.97
N PRO A 518 -0.34 11.24 -8.22
CA PRO A 518 0.56 10.17 -8.65
C PRO A 518 1.22 10.47 -9.98
N LEU A 519 2.45 9.97 -10.13
CA LEU A 519 3.17 9.92 -11.39
C LEU A 519 2.47 8.95 -12.34
N VAL A 520 2.41 9.34 -13.61
CA VAL A 520 1.94 8.49 -14.70
C VAL A 520 3.03 7.51 -15.16
N ARG A 521 4.30 7.92 -15.05
CA ARG A 521 5.50 7.16 -15.41
C ARG A 521 6.73 7.82 -14.78
N TYR A 522 7.81 7.08 -14.67
CA TYR A 522 9.07 7.63 -14.19
C TYR A 522 9.83 8.43 -15.26
N ALA A 523 10.72 9.31 -14.81
CA ALA A 523 11.81 9.79 -15.65
C ALA A 523 12.64 8.59 -16.12
N TYR A 524 13.27 8.72 -17.29
CA TYR A 524 14.01 7.59 -17.86
C TYR A 524 15.21 7.22 -16.98
N GLY A 525 15.29 5.97 -16.56
CA GLY A 525 16.38 5.43 -15.76
C GLY A 525 16.26 5.71 -14.27
N THR A 526 15.06 5.93 -13.74
CA THR A 526 14.85 6.25 -12.32
C THR A 526 14.98 5.01 -11.42
N ASP A 527 15.61 5.18 -10.26
CA ASP A 527 15.51 4.28 -9.11
C ASP A 527 14.29 4.68 -8.27
N SER A 528 13.29 3.80 -8.14
CA SER A 528 12.05 4.12 -7.44
C SER A 528 12.18 4.27 -5.92
N ARG A 529 13.32 3.89 -5.34
CA ARG A 529 13.59 4.00 -3.88
C ARG A 529 14.24 5.32 -3.49
N THR A 530 14.70 6.08 -4.49
CA THR A 530 15.36 7.37 -4.27
C THR A 530 14.71 8.50 -5.08
N GLY A 531 13.94 8.18 -6.13
CA GLY A 531 13.40 9.16 -7.08
C GLY A 531 14.45 9.70 -8.07
N GLU A 532 15.72 9.39 -7.85
CA GLU A 532 16.86 9.87 -8.63
C GLU A 532 17.18 8.94 -9.80
N LYS A 533 18.05 9.42 -10.69
CA LYS A 533 18.54 8.58 -11.79
C LYS A 533 19.43 7.46 -11.24
N HIS A 534 19.10 6.22 -11.57
CA HIS A 534 19.92 5.06 -11.28
C HIS A 534 21.30 5.21 -11.95
N PRO A 535 22.41 5.02 -11.22
CA PRO A 535 23.76 5.33 -11.71
C PRO A 535 24.15 4.48 -12.93
N ASP A 536 23.63 3.25 -13.01
CA ASP A 536 23.90 2.30 -14.08
C ASP A 536 22.76 2.20 -15.11
N ALA A 537 21.78 3.12 -15.10
CA ALA A 537 20.70 3.12 -16.08
C ALA A 537 21.24 3.09 -17.52
N VAL A 538 20.69 2.21 -18.33
CA VAL A 538 21.14 1.97 -19.71
C VAL A 538 20.08 2.42 -20.72
N ARG A 539 20.52 2.81 -21.92
CA ARG A 539 19.66 3.23 -23.02
C ARG A 539 19.74 2.25 -24.19
N PRO A 540 18.69 2.19 -25.03
CA PRO A 540 18.73 1.46 -26.28
C PRO A 540 20.00 1.78 -27.09
N GLY A 541 20.71 0.73 -27.53
CA GLY A 541 21.97 0.82 -28.27
C GLY A 541 23.23 0.99 -27.42
N SER A 542 23.11 1.03 -26.08
CA SER A 542 24.24 1.10 -25.13
C SER A 542 24.31 -0.11 -24.19
N GLU A 543 23.49 -1.14 -24.45
CA GLU A 543 23.46 -2.41 -23.73
C GLU A 543 24.79 -3.14 -23.90
N LYS A 544 25.25 -3.78 -22.82
CA LYS A 544 26.56 -4.45 -22.81
C LYS A 544 26.68 -5.45 -21.68
N ILE A 545 27.60 -6.39 -21.84
CA ILE A 545 28.03 -7.30 -20.78
C ILE A 545 29.48 -6.96 -20.45
N VAL A 546 29.73 -6.54 -19.21
CA VAL A 546 31.07 -6.27 -18.69
C VAL A 546 31.51 -7.47 -17.85
N ARG A 547 32.73 -7.95 -18.09
CA ARG A 547 33.27 -9.17 -17.46
C ARG A 547 34.55 -8.86 -16.72
N GLU A 548 34.61 -9.28 -15.47
CA GLU A 548 35.77 -9.29 -14.59
C GLU A 548 35.95 -10.71 -14.02
N PRO A 549 37.14 -11.09 -13.51
CA PRO A 549 37.33 -12.42 -12.93
C PRO A 549 36.29 -12.74 -11.84
N GLY A 550 35.43 -13.72 -12.11
CA GLY A 550 34.37 -14.17 -11.20
C GLY A 550 33.15 -13.24 -11.08
N LYS A 551 33.08 -12.17 -11.88
CA LYS A 551 32.02 -11.16 -11.83
C LYS A 551 31.55 -10.74 -13.21
N VAL A 552 30.25 -10.70 -13.42
CA VAL A 552 29.64 -10.29 -14.68
C VAL A 552 28.56 -9.24 -14.40
N LYS A 553 28.63 -8.11 -15.08
CA LYS A 553 27.59 -7.07 -15.03
C LYS A 553 26.93 -6.91 -16.39
N VAL A 554 25.62 -7.09 -16.41
CA VAL A 554 24.76 -7.02 -17.59
C VAL A 554 23.97 -5.72 -17.54
N PHE A 555 24.20 -4.84 -18.51
CA PHE A 555 23.40 -3.64 -18.72
C PHE A 555 22.35 -3.96 -19.78
N MET A 556 21.11 -4.11 -19.34
CA MET A 556 20.00 -4.60 -20.15
C MET A 556 18.89 -3.56 -20.29
N THR A 557 18.30 -3.45 -21.47
CA THR A 557 17.03 -2.73 -21.65
C THR A 557 15.88 -3.71 -21.81
N ALA A 558 14.72 -3.34 -21.29
CA ALA A 558 13.44 -3.95 -21.59
C ALA A 558 12.60 -2.95 -22.39
N ILE A 559 12.11 -3.39 -23.54
CA ILE A 559 11.09 -2.69 -24.32
C ILE A 559 10.15 -3.76 -24.86
N ARG A 560 8.87 -3.45 -25.06
CA ARG A 560 7.85 -4.45 -25.36
C ARG A 560 8.33 -5.49 -26.38
N SER A 561 8.18 -6.75 -25.98
CA SER A 561 8.56 -7.97 -26.70
C SER A 561 10.05 -8.31 -26.75
N HIS A 562 10.98 -7.48 -26.24
CA HIS A 562 12.42 -7.79 -26.30
C HIS A 562 13.18 -7.36 -25.04
N PHE A 563 14.08 -8.23 -24.59
CA PHE A 563 15.21 -7.84 -23.75
C PHE A 563 16.43 -7.64 -24.64
N THR A 564 17.35 -6.76 -24.26
CA THR A 564 18.64 -6.65 -24.96
C THR A 564 19.76 -6.54 -23.93
N PRO A 565 20.76 -7.44 -23.92
CA PRO A 565 20.92 -8.60 -24.80
C PRO A 565 19.94 -9.74 -24.47
N GLU A 566 19.63 -10.62 -25.43
CA GLU A 566 18.79 -11.83 -25.24
C GLU A 566 19.59 -13.08 -24.80
N ILE A 567 20.92 -13.06 -24.91
CA ILE A 567 21.78 -14.17 -24.49
C ILE A 567 22.86 -13.62 -23.57
N VAL A 568 22.90 -14.15 -22.35
CA VAL A 568 23.89 -13.81 -21.33
C VAL A 568 24.63 -15.09 -20.98
N GLU A 569 25.86 -15.23 -21.48
CA GLU A 569 26.72 -16.36 -21.11
C GLU A 569 27.60 -16.01 -19.92
N VAL A 570 27.77 -16.91 -18.96
CA VAL A 570 28.62 -16.74 -17.77
C VAL A 570 29.32 -18.06 -17.44
N GLU A 571 30.31 -18.04 -16.55
CA GLU A 571 30.93 -19.25 -16.02
C GLU A 571 30.28 -19.68 -14.70
N GLU A 572 30.27 -20.99 -14.44
CA GLU A 572 29.83 -21.55 -13.17
C GLU A 572 30.61 -20.94 -11.99
N GLY A 573 29.87 -20.33 -11.08
CA GLY A 573 30.38 -19.65 -9.90
C GLY A 573 30.49 -18.14 -10.03
N ASP A 574 30.25 -17.56 -11.21
CA ASP A 574 30.24 -16.10 -11.40
C ASP A 574 29.15 -15.45 -10.54
N GLU A 575 29.47 -14.29 -9.97
CA GLU A 575 28.49 -13.35 -9.42
C GLU A 575 27.97 -12.48 -10.57
N VAL A 576 26.67 -12.55 -10.85
CA VAL A 576 26.06 -11.87 -12.00
C VAL A 576 25.12 -10.79 -11.50
N GLU A 577 25.33 -9.55 -11.95
CA GLU A 577 24.48 -8.39 -11.70
C GLU A 577 23.77 -7.98 -12.99
N PHE A 578 22.43 -8.06 -13.01
CA PHE A 578 21.58 -7.58 -14.09
C PHE A 578 21.03 -6.21 -13.71
N VAL A 579 21.40 -5.18 -14.45
CA VAL A 579 20.78 -3.85 -14.36
C VAL A 579 19.82 -3.71 -15.53
N VAL A 580 18.52 -3.69 -15.26
CA VAL A 580 17.48 -3.69 -16.28
C VAL A 580 16.75 -2.35 -16.28
N THR A 581 16.76 -1.64 -17.41
CA THR A 581 16.04 -0.38 -17.60
C THR A 581 14.83 -0.57 -18.50
N ASN A 582 13.62 -0.26 -18.00
CA ASN A 582 12.42 -0.19 -18.85
C ASN A 582 12.50 1.06 -19.74
N SER A 583 12.58 0.82 -21.04
CA SER A 583 12.67 1.87 -22.06
C SER A 583 11.31 2.40 -22.52
N GLU A 584 10.21 1.81 -22.05
CA GLU A 584 8.86 2.26 -22.35
C GLU A 584 8.60 3.66 -21.84
N ARG A 585 7.82 4.40 -22.64
CA ARG A 585 7.29 5.71 -22.29
C ARG A 585 5.77 5.71 -22.19
N ALA A 586 5.06 4.71 -22.71
CA ALA A 586 3.62 4.61 -22.55
C ALA A 586 3.23 4.42 -21.07
N GLU A 587 2.10 5.02 -20.67
CA GLU A 587 1.50 4.79 -19.36
C GLU A 587 1.06 3.32 -19.23
N ASP A 588 1.29 2.75 -18.05
CA ASP A 588 0.93 1.37 -17.65
C ASP A 588 1.67 0.25 -18.42
N GLU A 589 2.68 0.59 -19.22
CA GLU A 589 3.49 -0.38 -19.96
C GLU A 589 4.63 -0.97 -19.10
N THR A 590 4.24 -1.68 -18.04
CA THR A 590 5.14 -2.31 -17.07
C THR A 590 5.73 -3.60 -17.66
N HIS A 591 7.03 -3.81 -17.43
CA HIS A 591 7.69 -5.09 -17.70
C HIS A 591 8.03 -5.81 -16.40
N GLY A 592 8.10 -7.12 -16.48
CA GLY A 592 8.73 -7.95 -15.47
C GLY A 592 10.10 -8.43 -15.93
N PHE A 593 10.93 -8.92 -15.01
CA PHE A 593 12.13 -9.71 -15.35
C PHE A 593 12.35 -10.80 -14.30
N SER A 594 12.15 -12.05 -14.70
CA SER A 594 12.40 -13.20 -13.84
C SER A 594 13.37 -14.17 -14.51
N ILE A 595 14.27 -14.74 -13.73
CA ILE A 595 15.20 -15.79 -14.18
C ILE A 595 14.75 -17.11 -13.57
N SER A 596 14.50 -18.11 -14.42
CA SER A 596 14.09 -19.44 -13.99
C SER A 596 15.02 -19.99 -12.91
N THR A 597 14.43 -20.46 -11.80
CA THR A 597 15.11 -21.06 -10.64
C THR A 597 15.99 -20.14 -9.78
N TYR A 598 16.19 -18.88 -10.16
CA TYR A 598 17.18 -17.99 -9.54
C TYR A 598 16.65 -17.02 -8.47
N ASN A 599 15.42 -17.22 -7.96
CA ASN A 599 14.75 -16.32 -7.00
C ASN A 599 14.84 -14.83 -7.38
N VAL A 600 14.70 -14.55 -8.69
CA VAL A 600 14.67 -13.20 -9.26
C VAL A 600 13.27 -12.92 -9.79
N ASN A 601 12.71 -11.79 -9.40
CA ASN A 601 11.55 -11.19 -10.04
C ASN A 601 11.62 -9.66 -9.87
N LEU A 602 11.78 -8.92 -10.97
CA LEU A 602 11.76 -7.46 -10.96
C LEU A 602 10.41 -6.96 -11.50
N SER A 603 9.85 -5.92 -10.90
CA SER A 603 8.86 -5.05 -11.54
C SER A 603 9.57 -3.82 -12.12
N LEU A 604 9.28 -3.51 -13.37
CA LEU A 604 9.90 -2.45 -14.15
C LEU A 604 8.81 -1.57 -14.74
N GLU A 605 8.26 -0.65 -13.96
CA GLU A 605 7.31 0.35 -14.45
C GLU A 605 7.97 1.28 -15.50
N PRO A 606 7.21 1.94 -16.39
CA PRO A 606 7.75 2.77 -17.47
C PRO A 606 8.80 3.79 -17.00
N GLY A 607 10.03 3.65 -17.51
CA GLY A 607 11.18 4.49 -17.15
C GLY A 607 12.00 4.03 -15.93
N LYS A 608 11.56 3.03 -15.16
CA LYS A 608 12.30 2.51 -13.99
C LYS A 608 13.55 1.72 -14.41
N THR A 609 14.56 1.75 -13.57
CA THR A 609 15.69 0.80 -13.60
C THR A 609 15.74 0.04 -12.27
N ALA A 610 15.90 -1.28 -12.35
CA ALA A 610 16.05 -2.14 -11.18
C ALA A 610 17.17 -3.14 -11.39
N THR A 611 17.76 -3.60 -10.30
CA THR A 611 18.91 -4.51 -10.31
C THR A 611 18.57 -5.87 -9.71
N ALA A 612 19.01 -6.96 -10.34
CA ALA A 612 18.99 -8.30 -9.76
C ALA A 612 20.42 -8.85 -9.65
N LYS A 613 20.75 -9.49 -8.52
CA LYS A 613 21.99 -10.24 -8.36
C LYS A 613 21.74 -11.71 -8.14
N ILE A 614 22.54 -12.52 -8.82
CA ILE A 614 22.53 -13.98 -8.67
C ILE A 614 23.96 -14.49 -8.56
N LYS A 615 24.10 -15.69 -8.01
CA LYS A 615 25.31 -16.49 -8.16
C LYS A 615 25.00 -17.59 -9.17
N ALA A 616 25.75 -17.67 -10.28
CA ALA A 616 25.58 -18.69 -11.30
C ALA A 616 26.14 -20.06 -10.83
N ASP A 617 25.58 -20.59 -9.75
CA ASP A 617 26.07 -21.74 -8.98
C ASP A 617 25.80 -23.11 -9.59
N LYS A 618 25.03 -23.16 -10.68
CA LYS A 618 24.67 -24.40 -11.36
C LYS A 618 24.81 -24.25 -12.87
N PRO A 619 25.62 -25.10 -13.52
CA PRO A 619 25.68 -25.14 -14.98
C PRO A 619 24.32 -25.47 -15.59
N GLY A 620 23.99 -24.80 -16.69
CA GLY A 620 22.71 -24.98 -17.36
C GLY A 620 22.35 -23.80 -18.26
N VAL A 621 21.23 -23.95 -18.95
CA VAL A 621 20.60 -22.87 -19.73
C VAL A 621 19.28 -22.54 -19.06
N PHE A 622 19.16 -21.32 -18.55
CA PHE A 622 18.00 -20.85 -17.80
C PHE A 622 17.34 -19.74 -18.60
N SER A 623 16.05 -19.86 -18.87
CA SER A 623 15.32 -18.75 -19.49
C SER A 623 15.11 -17.64 -18.46
N TYR A 624 15.28 -16.41 -18.90
CA TYR A 624 14.64 -15.26 -18.26
C TYR A 624 13.55 -14.72 -19.16
N TYR A 625 12.48 -14.22 -18.56
CA TYR A 625 11.27 -13.81 -19.28
C TYR A 625 10.57 -12.66 -18.56
N CYS A 626 9.73 -11.96 -19.30
CA CYS A 626 8.86 -10.93 -18.74
C CYS A 626 7.72 -11.59 -17.97
N THR A 627 7.48 -11.19 -16.72
CA THR A 627 6.35 -11.71 -15.90
C THR A 627 5.06 -10.91 -16.08
N GLU A 628 5.14 -9.73 -16.69
CA GLU A 628 4.01 -8.82 -16.95
C GLU A 628 3.52 -8.93 -18.38
N PHE A 629 2.20 -9.01 -18.60
CA PHE A 629 1.60 -9.11 -19.93
C PHE A 629 1.70 -7.77 -20.68
N CYS A 630 2.89 -7.47 -21.17
CA CYS A 630 3.26 -6.17 -21.71
C CYS A 630 2.98 -6.00 -23.20
N SER A 631 2.67 -7.07 -23.94
CA SER A 631 2.29 -6.97 -25.35
C SER A 631 1.66 -8.27 -25.83
N ALA A 632 1.09 -8.27 -27.03
CA ALA A 632 0.63 -9.49 -27.70
C ALA A 632 1.74 -10.57 -27.86
N LEU A 633 3.01 -10.16 -27.76
CA LEU A 633 4.18 -11.03 -27.87
C LEU A 633 4.93 -11.15 -26.54
N HIS A 634 4.20 -11.02 -25.43
CA HIS A 634 4.76 -11.16 -24.09
C HIS A 634 5.41 -12.55 -23.89
N LEU A 635 4.82 -13.62 -24.44
CA LEU A 635 5.36 -14.97 -24.31
C LEU A 635 6.73 -15.12 -25.00
N GLU A 636 6.93 -14.41 -26.10
CA GLU A 636 8.19 -14.37 -26.86
C GLU A 636 9.22 -13.40 -26.26
N MET A 637 8.85 -12.58 -25.26
CA MET A 637 9.77 -11.69 -24.54
C MET A 637 10.62 -12.50 -23.55
N THR A 638 11.57 -13.25 -24.10
CA THR A 638 12.46 -14.16 -23.37
C THR A 638 13.91 -13.93 -23.78
N GLY A 639 14.83 -14.36 -22.92
CA GLY A 639 16.22 -14.60 -23.26
C GLY A 639 16.80 -15.74 -22.43
N PHE A 640 18.11 -15.97 -22.54
CA PHE A 640 18.79 -17.09 -21.89
C PHE A 640 20.00 -16.65 -21.08
N LEU A 641 20.04 -17.07 -19.83
CA LEU A 641 21.26 -17.15 -19.03
C LEU A 641 21.91 -18.52 -19.28
N VAL A 642 23.08 -18.53 -19.90
CA VAL A 642 23.87 -19.73 -20.18
C VAL A 642 25.01 -19.81 -19.17
N VAL A 643 24.89 -20.69 -18.18
CA VAL A 643 25.93 -20.95 -17.18
C VAL A 643 26.82 -22.09 -17.69
N LYS A 644 28.00 -21.74 -18.19
CA LYS A 644 28.98 -22.68 -18.72
C LYS A 644 29.67 -23.42 -17.57
N PRO A 645 29.75 -24.78 -17.60
CA PRO A 645 30.58 -25.51 -16.66
C PRO A 645 32.03 -25.02 -16.70
N LYS A 646 32.75 -25.08 -15.56
CA LYS A 646 34.16 -24.69 -15.54
C LYS A 646 34.99 -25.48 -16.55
N GLY A 647 35.77 -24.77 -17.35
CA GLY A 647 36.62 -25.37 -18.39
C GLY A 647 35.86 -25.87 -19.62
N TYR A 648 34.58 -25.53 -19.78
CA TYR A 648 33.82 -25.83 -20.98
C TYR A 648 34.47 -25.19 -22.21
N GLN A 649 34.75 -26.02 -23.21
CA GLN A 649 35.13 -25.58 -24.56
C GLN A 649 34.02 -25.96 -25.51
N ASP A 650 33.57 -24.98 -26.30
CA ASP A 650 32.56 -25.22 -27.32
C ASP A 650 33.12 -26.21 -28.36
N ALA A 651 32.39 -27.30 -28.59
CA ALA A 651 32.80 -28.34 -29.53
C ALA A 651 32.65 -27.91 -31.00
N GLY A 652 32.20 -26.68 -31.28
CA GLY A 652 32.13 -26.14 -32.64
C GLY A 652 31.12 -26.86 -33.53
N ALA A 653 30.05 -27.39 -32.94
CA ALA A 653 28.91 -27.86 -33.72
C ALA A 653 28.08 -26.63 -34.10
N GLY A 654 28.17 -26.19 -35.36
CA GLY A 654 27.28 -25.17 -35.90
C GLY A 654 25.84 -25.58 -35.62
N ALA A 655 25.16 -24.86 -34.73
CA ALA A 655 23.77 -25.14 -34.41
C ALA A 655 22.97 -25.15 -35.71
N ALA A 656 22.29 -26.26 -36.00
CA ALA A 656 21.26 -26.23 -37.02
C ALA A 656 20.21 -25.23 -36.52
N ALA A 657 20.09 -24.07 -37.19
CA ALA A 657 18.99 -23.15 -36.94
C ALA A 657 17.69 -23.97 -36.98
N GLY A 658 16.74 -23.68 -36.07
CA GLY A 658 15.52 -24.47 -35.90
C GLY A 658 14.72 -24.65 -37.20
N GLN A 659 13.67 -23.86 -37.40
CA GLN A 659 12.95 -23.90 -38.67
C GLN A 659 13.79 -23.22 -39.76
N ALA A 660 14.06 -23.94 -40.86
CA ALA A 660 14.63 -23.35 -42.07
C ALA A 660 13.50 -22.70 -42.89
N TYR A 661 13.60 -21.40 -43.14
CA TYR A 661 12.61 -20.68 -43.93
C TYR A 661 12.92 -20.72 -45.42
N THR A 662 11.87 -20.89 -46.21
CA THR A 662 11.92 -20.85 -47.68
C THR A 662 11.43 -19.51 -48.19
N LYS A 663 11.64 -19.24 -49.49
CA LYS A 663 11.03 -18.09 -50.17
C LYS A 663 9.49 -18.07 -50.01
N ALA A 664 8.83 -19.23 -49.99
CA ALA A 664 7.38 -19.29 -49.83
C ALA A 664 6.92 -18.83 -48.43
N ASP A 665 7.71 -19.10 -47.40
CA ASP A 665 7.45 -18.64 -46.03
C ASP A 665 7.60 -17.10 -45.95
N TYR A 666 8.67 -16.55 -46.56
CA TYR A 666 8.85 -15.11 -46.69
C TYR A 666 7.68 -14.46 -47.43
N ASP A 667 7.30 -14.96 -48.61
CA ASP A 667 6.22 -14.40 -49.44
C ASP A 667 4.89 -14.39 -48.67
N LYS A 668 4.61 -15.46 -47.90
CA LYS A 668 3.44 -15.56 -47.02
C LYS A 668 3.48 -14.51 -45.90
N GLN A 669 4.60 -14.41 -45.19
CA GLN A 669 4.76 -13.47 -44.08
C GLN A 669 4.69 -12.01 -44.57
N PHE A 670 5.34 -11.71 -45.69
CA PHE A 670 5.29 -10.40 -46.33
C PHE A 670 3.85 -10.01 -46.69
N LYS A 671 3.06 -10.94 -47.24
CA LYS A 671 1.64 -10.71 -47.49
C LYS A 671 0.88 -10.35 -46.21
N THR A 672 1.12 -11.07 -45.10
CA THR A 672 0.51 -10.74 -43.81
C THR A 672 0.84 -9.31 -43.37
N CYS A 673 2.09 -8.86 -43.52
CA CYS A 673 2.50 -7.50 -43.17
C CYS A 673 1.73 -6.44 -43.98
N VAL A 674 1.54 -6.69 -45.28
CA VAL A 674 0.77 -5.81 -46.16
C VAL A 674 -0.70 -5.76 -45.74
N ASP A 675 -1.30 -6.91 -45.43
CA ASP A 675 -2.70 -6.99 -44.99
C ASP A 675 -2.90 -6.29 -43.63
N THR A 676 -1.96 -6.43 -42.67
CA THR A 676 -1.99 -5.71 -41.38
C THR A 676 -1.87 -4.20 -41.56
N GLN A 677 -1.05 -3.72 -42.50
CA GLN A 677 -0.93 -2.29 -42.77
C GLN A 677 -2.28 -1.67 -43.17
N ALA A 678 -3.08 -2.38 -43.97
CA ALA A 678 -4.41 -1.90 -44.35
C ALA A 678 -5.35 -1.71 -43.14
N VAL A 679 -5.21 -2.54 -42.10
CA VAL A 679 -5.95 -2.38 -40.84
C VAL A 679 -5.47 -1.14 -40.09
N ILE A 680 -4.14 -0.95 -39.96
CA ILE A 680 -3.56 0.24 -39.33
C ILE A 680 -4.03 1.51 -40.03
N ASP A 681 -3.99 1.54 -41.35
CA ASP A 681 -4.42 2.69 -42.15
C ASP A 681 -5.89 3.05 -41.88
N SER A 682 -6.75 2.06 -41.64
CA SER A 682 -8.15 2.28 -41.27
C SER A 682 -8.32 2.93 -39.88
N VAL A 683 -7.49 2.54 -38.91
CA VAL A 683 -7.48 3.11 -37.55
C VAL A 683 -6.93 4.54 -37.58
N VAL A 684 -5.84 4.76 -38.31
CA VAL A 684 -5.25 6.09 -38.52
C VAL A 684 -6.25 7.02 -39.20
N ALA A 685 -6.96 6.56 -40.23
CA ALA A 685 -8.00 7.33 -40.90
C ALA A 685 -9.09 7.78 -39.91
N TYR A 686 -9.52 6.89 -39.00
CA TYR A 686 -10.46 7.26 -37.94
C TYR A 686 -9.91 8.35 -37.03
N ILE A 687 -8.72 8.14 -36.44
CA ILE A 687 -8.11 9.09 -35.50
C ILE A 687 -7.94 10.47 -36.16
N VAL A 688 -7.40 10.52 -37.38
CA VAL A 688 -7.16 11.78 -38.11
C VAL A 688 -8.46 12.47 -38.50
N SER A 689 -9.53 11.72 -38.73
CA SER A 689 -10.87 12.27 -38.99
C SER A 689 -11.45 13.00 -37.77
N THR A 690 -10.95 12.76 -36.56
CA THR A 690 -11.39 13.46 -35.34
C THR A 690 -10.50 14.65 -34.98
N ASP A 691 -10.92 15.49 -34.04
CA ASP A 691 -10.05 16.50 -33.43
C ASP A 691 -9.14 15.97 -32.32
N PHE A 692 -8.45 14.85 -32.59
CA PHE A 692 -7.65 14.15 -31.58
C PHE A 692 -6.59 15.01 -30.88
N LYS A 693 -6.13 16.10 -31.52
CA LYS A 693 -5.14 17.02 -30.95
C LYS A 693 -5.64 17.80 -29.73
N ALA A 694 -6.96 17.87 -29.53
CA ALA A 694 -7.56 18.45 -28.34
C ALA A 694 -7.42 17.56 -27.09
N TYR A 695 -6.90 16.33 -27.24
CA TYR A 695 -6.82 15.32 -26.19
C TYR A 695 -5.35 14.91 -25.95
N PRO A 696 -4.66 15.52 -24.96
CA PRO A 696 -3.21 15.32 -24.76
C PRO A 696 -2.78 13.87 -24.56
N ASP A 697 -3.63 13.07 -23.92
CA ASP A 697 -3.45 11.64 -23.71
C ASP A 697 -3.56 10.83 -25.01
N VAL A 698 -4.49 11.20 -25.90
CA VAL A 698 -4.56 10.60 -27.24
C VAL A 698 -3.34 10.99 -28.07
N VAL A 699 -2.85 12.23 -27.96
CA VAL A 699 -1.64 12.69 -28.65
C VAL A 699 -0.43 11.84 -28.24
N ALA A 700 -0.25 11.58 -26.95
CA ALA A 700 0.85 10.73 -26.47
C ALA A 700 0.78 9.30 -27.04
N LEU A 701 -0.42 8.72 -27.14
CA LEU A 701 -0.60 7.40 -27.77
C LEU A 701 -0.29 7.43 -29.27
N VAL A 702 -0.69 8.49 -29.98
CA VAL A 702 -0.40 8.64 -31.41
C VAL A 702 1.10 8.82 -31.67
N GLU A 703 1.81 9.55 -30.80
CA GLU A 703 3.27 9.68 -30.87
C GLU A 703 3.95 8.31 -30.72
N ASP A 704 3.55 7.51 -29.73
CA ASP A 704 4.09 6.17 -29.49
C ASP A 704 3.80 5.21 -30.66
N ALA A 705 2.56 5.19 -31.17
CA ALA A 705 2.21 4.41 -32.36
C ALA A 705 3.03 4.81 -33.59
N THR A 706 3.32 6.11 -33.74
CA THR A 706 4.15 6.63 -34.84
C THR A 706 5.58 6.15 -34.71
N ASP A 707 6.14 6.11 -33.51
CA ASP A 707 7.49 5.60 -33.29
C ASP A 707 7.59 4.09 -33.60
N GLN A 708 6.58 3.29 -33.22
CA GLN A 708 6.50 1.87 -33.64
C GLN A 708 6.48 1.70 -35.16
N LEU A 709 5.75 2.57 -35.88
CA LEU A 709 5.71 2.52 -37.35
C LEU A 709 7.04 2.89 -38.00
N LYS A 710 7.87 3.76 -37.38
CA LYS A 710 9.23 4.02 -37.87
C LYS A 710 10.11 2.78 -37.74
N PHE A 711 10.02 2.06 -36.62
CA PHE A 711 10.75 0.79 -36.45
C PHE A 711 10.27 -0.29 -37.43
N ALA A 712 8.97 -0.31 -37.73
CA ALA A 712 8.38 -1.19 -38.74
C ALA A 712 9.01 -0.96 -40.12
N GLU A 713 9.23 0.31 -40.52
CA GLU A 713 9.86 0.66 -41.79
C GLU A 713 11.32 0.17 -41.87
N GLU A 714 12.11 0.36 -40.81
CA GLU A 714 13.48 -0.15 -40.76
C GLU A 714 13.55 -1.68 -40.85
N ALA A 715 12.66 -2.40 -40.15
CA ALA A 715 12.58 -3.85 -40.21
C ALA A 715 12.19 -4.35 -41.61
N LYS A 716 11.25 -3.65 -42.27
CA LYS A 716 10.87 -3.95 -43.66
C LYS A 716 12.07 -3.84 -44.61
N VAL A 717 12.87 -2.78 -44.50
CA VAL A 717 14.07 -2.60 -45.34
C VAL A 717 15.04 -3.76 -45.15
N LYS A 718 15.31 -4.18 -43.90
CA LYS A 718 16.17 -5.33 -43.60
C LYS A 718 15.62 -6.64 -44.19
N ALA A 719 14.30 -6.84 -44.12
CA ALA A 719 13.63 -8.00 -44.70
C ALA A 719 13.81 -8.05 -46.22
N GLU A 720 13.56 -6.94 -46.91
CA GLU A 720 13.72 -6.82 -48.37
C GLU A 720 15.18 -6.94 -48.80
N GLU A 721 16.14 -6.41 -48.04
CA GLU A 721 17.57 -6.55 -48.32
C GLU A 721 18.08 -8.00 -48.15
N ALA A 722 17.64 -8.71 -47.12
CA ALA A 722 17.94 -10.12 -46.94
C ALA A 722 17.32 -10.98 -48.06
N ALA A 723 16.07 -10.67 -48.46
CA ALA A 723 15.39 -11.34 -49.57
C ALA A 723 16.13 -11.15 -50.90
N LYS A 724 16.67 -9.94 -51.17
CA LYS A 724 17.51 -9.67 -52.36
C LYS A 724 18.80 -10.51 -52.39
N LYS A 725 19.30 -10.92 -51.23
CA LYS A 725 20.48 -11.79 -51.09
C LYS A 725 20.13 -13.28 -51.05
N GLU A 726 18.85 -13.63 -51.22
CA GLU A 726 18.32 -14.99 -51.06
C GLU A 726 18.57 -15.60 -49.67
N ASP A 727 18.79 -14.75 -48.66
CA ASP A 727 18.89 -15.13 -47.25
C ASP A 727 17.47 -15.25 -46.67
N TRP A 728 16.77 -16.32 -47.05
CA TRP A 728 15.37 -16.53 -46.70
C TRP A 728 15.15 -16.68 -45.19
N GLN A 729 16.17 -17.12 -44.46
CA GLN A 729 16.13 -17.21 -43.01
C GLN A 729 15.97 -15.82 -42.40
N ASN A 730 16.92 -14.91 -42.67
CA ASN A 730 16.84 -13.56 -42.13
C ASN A 730 15.72 -12.75 -42.77
N ALA A 731 15.42 -12.95 -44.05
CA ALA A 731 14.31 -12.26 -44.72
C ALA A 731 12.97 -12.54 -44.03
N THR A 732 12.69 -13.81 -43.72
CA THR A 732 11.44 -14.20 -43.06
C THR A 732 11.39 -13.72 -41.62
N LEU A 733 12.51 -13.80 -40.88
CA LEU A 733 12.59 -13.29 -39.50
C LEU A 733 12.40 -11.78 -39.42
N TRP A 734 13.04 -10.99 -40.30
CA TRP A 734 12.84 -9.54 -40.36
C TRP A 734 11.43 -9.17 -40.83
N ALA A 735 10.82 -9.92 -41.74
CA ALA A 735 9.40 -9.74 -42.09
C ALA A 735 8.48 -10.08 -40.92
N GLY A 736 8.84 -11.07 -40.10
CA GLY A 736 8.22 -11.35 -38.82
C GLY A 736 8.29 -10.12 -37.90
N GLN A 737 9.49 -9.59 -37.67
CA GLN A 737 9.71 -8.40 -36.85
C GLN A 737 8.93 -7.17 -37.36
N TRP A 738 8.88 -6.96 -38.68
CA TRP A 738 8.08 -5.91 -39.29
C TRP A 738 6.60 -6.05 -38.90
N TRP A 739 6.02 -7.24 -39.06
CA TRP A 739 4.64 -7.51 -38.64
C TRP A 739 4.42 -7.28 -37.14
N GLN A 740 5.39 -7.64 -36.29
CA GLN A 740 5.29 -7.43 -34.84
C GLN A 740 5.20 -5.94 -34.48
N TYR A 741 6.01 -5.07 -35.10
CA TYR A 741 5.90 -3.62 -34.90
C TYR A 741 4.56 -3.06 -35.39
N GLN A 742 4.02 -3.60 -36.48
CA GLN A 742 2.68 -3.25 -36.96
C GLN A 742 1.58 -3.63 -35.95
N VAL A 743 1.63 -4.83 -35.37
CA VAL A 743 0.66 -5.25 -34.35
C VAL A 743 0.71 -4.33 -33.12
N LYS A 744 1.90 -3.94 -32.66
CA LYS A 744 2.07 -2.96 -31.56
C LYS A 744 1.44 -1.62 -31.90
N ALA A 745 1.75 -1.08 -33.08
CA ALA A 745 1.17 0.19 -33.54
C ALA A 745 -0.36 0.13 -33.66
N ALA A 746 -0.90 -1.00 -34.14
CA ALA A 746 -2.34 -1.22 -34.26
C ALA A 746 -3.04 -1.23 -32.88
N ASP A 747 -2.45 -1.90 -31.89
CA ASP A 747 -2.97 -1.95 -30.52
C ASP A 747 -3.04 -0.56 -29.87
N ILE A 748 -1.93 0.20 -29.92
CA ILE A 748 -1.88 1.57 -29.43
C ILE A 748 -2.89 2.46 -30.15
N GLY A 749 -3.00 2.31 -31.48
CA GLY A 749 -3.98 3.04 -32.30
C GLY A 749 -5.43 2.72 -31.90
N LEU A 750 -5.74 1.46 -31.57
CA LEU A 750 -7.06 1.06 -31.09
C LEU A 750 -7.36 1.64 -29.70
N ARG A 751 -6.37 1.67 -28.79
CA ARG A 751 -6.50 2.37 -27.50
C ARG A 751 -6.80 3.87 -27.69
N ALA A 752 -6.06 4.54 -28.57
CA ALA A 752 -6.28 5.94 -28.91
C ALA A 752 -7.69 6.17 -29.48
N LYS A 753 -8.15 5.30 -30.39
CA LYS A 753 -9.52 5.31 -30.91
C LYS A 753 -10.56 5.15 -29.80
N ASN A 754 -10.41 4.17 -28.90
CA ASN A 754 -11.37 3.94 -27.83
C ASN A 754 -11.45 5.14 -26.88
N LEU A 755 -10.31 5.77 -26.56
CA LEU A 755 -10.27 6.96 -25.73
C LEU A 755 -10.97 8.16 -26.40
N LEU A 756 -10.84 8.30 -27.72
CA LEU A 756 -11.61 9.30 -28.48
C LEU A 756 -13.11 9.02 -28.43
N ASP A 757 -13.53 7.75 -28.54
CA ASP A 757 -14.93 7.34 -28.44
C ASP A 757 -15.49 7.64 -27.05
N GLU A 758 -14.76 7.29 -25.99
CA GLU A 758 -15.13 7.56 -24.59
C GLU A 758 -15.25 9.06 -24.28
N LYS A 759 -14.37 9.87 -24.86
CA LYS A 759 -14.39 11.33 -24.70
C LYS A 759 -15.38 12.04 -25.62
N GLY A 760 -16.14 11.29 -26.42
CA GLY A 760 -17.13 11.84 -27.34
C GLY A 760 -16.53 12.74 -28.42
N ALA A 761 -15.31 12.46 -28.85
CA ALA A 761 -14.64 13.20 -29.91
C ALA A 761 -15.47 13.08 -31.21
N LYS A 762 -15.76 14.23 -31.83
CA LYS A 762 -16.52 14.28 -33.08
C LYS A 762 -15.58 14.27 -34.29
N PRO A 763 -16.01 13.71 -35.43
CA PRO A 763 -15.35 13.94 -36.70
C PRO A 763 -15.25 15.45 -37.00
N LYS A 764 -14.13 15.86 -37.59
CA LYS A 764 -13.83 17.22 -38.04
C LYS A 764 -14.70 17.68 -39.20
#